data_AF-A0A960R3W2-F1
#
_entry.id   AF-A0A960R3W2-F1
#
_cell.length_a   1.000
_cell.length_b   1.000
_cell.length_c   1.000
_cell.angle_alpha   90.00
_cell.angle_beta   90.00
_cell.angle_gamma   90.00
#
_symmetry.space_group_name_H-M   'P 1'
#
loop_
_entity.id
_entity.type
_entity.pdbx_description
1 polymer ?
#
loop_
_entity_poly.entity_id
_entity_poly.type
_entity_poly.pdbx_seq_one_letter_code
_entity_poly.pdbx_strand_id
1 'polypeptide(L)'
;MAEEELGHSDAIFGIDLNRDIAEIARLVVPRSAEIANADSLDEGLALASMYDLVISEPPFNAPLSRPYKPAPALKNVGEALLHRFSGRLSLSGRGVFLFPPSCVGEKGKKLWDSLRENKVYLRALIHVPSGHLKSTAIDSYIVVVDRTPREEIFTAQFSVDDALITEILGNYEAHRSGSIAAQGRLVNPSEFRGFKALEASERLTVHAKRAGLLPIRMRDLIVKHEVLKNSSETVNDLSNDLYLPLAGICRAVLHPGEITSKTVPIARLVLNESLADARFVAASLNREVGKWFLESVTLPTFGIRRIGLEQLLDATFYLPERSAQEKLMGSMSKVIALRAELDEIETSMWSHPTRIEKEVKQLRKLNHEDSFDGWVETIPFPLASILWLFHASGESRKDKIEILLHFFEGLAEFWATIYLSAAKADREFWADHASGLHETVQKAKLSFDLATFGLWKCVLEYFSKKFRELRERDPERCSAMFGTSSDDVLCMLFDRRLLTVLQSANSARNNRAHGGVINAREIEVIFSALLDLVQTCRSIMGTTWERFELVQPGESRFLNGIFHYKVSRVMGARTPFTTAERKLGTGMNYGELYLLDPEETRGLKLLPFVRVMPSPRTEANACYFYNKRRAETQTFISYHFEMESEVEDHFADTLAALDGLRPFL
;
A
#
# COMPACT_ATOMS: atom_id res chain seq x y z
N MET A 1 -10.00 9.88 39.28
CA MET A 1 -10.98 8.83 39.61
C MET A 1 -10.61 7.52 38.91
N ALA A 2 -9.40 7.01 39.13
CA ALA A 2 -8.91 5.79 38.47
C ALA A 2 -7.97 5.02 39.41
N GLU A 3 -8.33 4.92 40.69
CA GLU A 3 -7.57 4.14 41.69
C GLU A 3 -8.44 3.11 42.44
N GLU A 4 -9.73 2.97 42.13
CA GLU A 4 -10.66 2.16 42.95
C GLU A 4 -11.28 0.92 42.29
N GLU A 5 -10.79 0.47 41.12
CA GLU A 5 -11.30 -0.78 40.49
C GLU A 5 -10.29 -1.93 40.36
N LEU A 6 -9.06 -1.80 40.85
CA LEU A 6 -8.10 -2.92 40.95
C LEU A 6 -8.12 -3.49 42.37
N GLY A 7 -9.25 -4.07 42.74
CA GLY A 7 -9.40 -4.78 44.00
C GLY A 7 -8.77 -6.16 43.94
N HIS A 8 -7.43 -6.26 43.89
CA HIS A 8 -6.56 -7.34 44.39
C HIS A 8 -5.16 -6.73 44.55
N SER A 9 -4.41 -7.10 45.59
CA SER A 9 -3.03 -6.67 45.79
C SER A 9 -2.15 -7.28 44.68
N ASP A 10 -2.02 -6.62 43.55
CA ASP A 10 -1.20 -7.09 42.44
C ASP A 10 0.29 -7.04 42.84
N ALA A 11 0.87 -8.20 43.12
CA ALA A 11 2.30 -8.35 43.30
C ALA A 11 2.97 -8.26 41.91
N ILE A 12 3.41 -7.05 41.54
CA ILE A 12 4.09 -6.79 40.27
C ILE A 12 5.58 -7.11 40.43
N PHE A 13 6.12 -7.95 39.55
CA PHE A 13 7.54 -8.28 39.51
C PHE A 13 8.13 -7.94 38.14
N GLY A 14 9.26 -7.23 38.12
CA GLY A 14 9.99 -6.88 36.91
C GLY A 14 11.46 -7.26 37.00
N ILE A 15 12.05 -7.68 35.88
CA ILE A 15 13.47 -8.03 35.80
C ILE A 15 14.04 -7.35 34.55
N ASP A 16 15.15 -6.64 34.70
CA ASP A 16 15.92 -6.15 33.56
C ASP A 16 17.42 -6.32 33.81
N LEU A 17 18.16 -6.75 32.79
CA LEU A 17 19.61 -6.90 32.86
C LEU A 17 20.32 -5.53 32.89
N ASN A 18 19.73 -4.52 32.23
CA ASN A 18 20.28 -3.18 32.20
C ASN A 18 19.93 -2.44 33.50
N ARG A 19 20.98 -2.04 34.22
CA ARG A 19 20.86 -1.36 35.50
C ARG A 19 20.11 -0.03 35.39
N ASP A 20 20.41 0.77 34.37
CA ASP A 20 19.80 2.09 34.19
C ASP A 20 18.30 1.94 33.90
N ILE A 21 17.92 0.95 33.08
CA ILE A 21 16.51 0.64 32.81
C ILE A 21 15.80 0.18 34.07
N ALA A 22 16.42 -0.72 34.86
CA ALA A 22 15.83 -1.18 36.12
C ALA A 22 15.67 -0.04 37.15
N GLU A 23 16.62 0.89 37.22
CA GLU A 23 16.53 2.08 38.07
C GLU A 23 15.42 3.03 37.60
N ILE A 24 15.28 3.27 36.29
CA ILE A 24 14.18 4.05 35.72
C ILE A 24 12.83 3.38 35.99
N ALA A 25 12.75 2.05 35.80
CA ALA A 25 11.53 1.29 36.04
C ALA A 25 11.03 1.48 37.47
N ARG A 26 11.92 1.41 38.48
CA ARG A 26 11.58 1.68 39.89
C ARG A 26 10.99 3.06 40.16
N LEU A 27 11.26 4.05 39.30
CA LEU A 27 10.72 5.41 39.43
C LEU A 27 9.31 5.55 38.83
N VAL A 28 8.95 4.73 37.83
CA VAL A 28 7.69 4.88 37.08
C VAL A 28 6.61 3.86 37.47
N VAL A 29 7.00 2.74 38.08
CA VAL A 29 6.05 1.70 38.54
C VAL A 29 5.54 1.98 39.97
N PRO A 30 4.41 1.37 40.40
CA PRO A 30 3.95 1.47 41.78
C PRO A 30 5.01 1.00 42.79
N ARG A 31 5.04 1.61 43.98
CA ARG A 31 6.00 1.24 45.05
C ARG A 31 5.89 -0.20 45.53
N SER A 32 4.74 -0.84 45.31
CA SER A 32 4.51 -2.26 45.60
C SER A 32 5.18 -3.20 44.60
N ALA A 33 5.69 -2.69 43.47
CA ALA A 33 6.36 -3.51 42.48
C ALA A 33 7.82 -3.80 42.86
N GLU A 34 8.22 -5.05 42.71
CA GLU A 34 9.59 -5.51 42.93
C GLU A 34 10.34 -5.55 41.59
N ILE A 35 11.33 -4.66 41.42
CA ILE A 35 12.14 -4.58 40.21
C ILE A 35 13.57 -5.06 40.48
N ALA A 36 13.93 -6.21 39.94
CA ALA A 36 15.25 -6.81 40.00
C ALA A 36 16.14 -6.34 38.83
N ASN A 37 17.37 -5.94 39.13
CA ASN A 37 18.40 -5.82 38.10
C ASN A 37 19.19 -7.13 38.06
N ALA A 38 18.85 -8.03 37.13
CA ALA A 38 19.42 -9.37 37.05
C ALA A 38 19.29 -9.96 35.64
N ASP A 39 20.08 -10.99 35.35
CA ASP A 39 19.86 -11.81 34.16
C ASP A 39 18.63 -12.72 34.38
N SER A 40 17.59 -12.51 33.58
CA SER A 40 16.36 -13.31 33.63
C SER A 40 16.57 -14.78 33.27
N LEU A 41 17.72 -15.15 32.70
CA LEU A 41 18.12 -16.54 32.40
C LEU A 41 19.06 -17.14 33.45
N ASP A 42 19.43 -16.41 34.51
CA ASP A 42 20.21 -16.95 35.63
C ASP A 42 19.39 -17.96 36.45
N GLU A 43 19.87 -19.19 36.60
CA GLU A 43 19.20 -20.24 37.38
C GLU A 43 19.13 -19.91 38.88
N GLY A 44 20.06 -19.08 39.38
CA GLY A 44 20.09 -18.62 40.77
C GLY A 44 19.09 -17.50 41.09
N LEU A 45 18.44 -16.92 40.08
CA LEU A 45 17.45 -15.87 40.28
C LEU A 45 16.21 -16.41 41.00
N ALA A 46 15.90 -15.84 42.17
CA ALA A 46 14.68 -16.15 42.90
C ALA A 46 13.46 -15.69 42.11
N LEU A 47 12.64 -16.65 41.69
CA LEU A 47 11.41 -16.42 40.94
C LEU A 47 10.21 -16.99 41.70
N ALA A 48 9.04 -16.39 41.51
CA ALA A 48 7.80 -16.94 42.02
C ALA A 48 7.57 -18.36 41.46
N SER A 49 6.86 -19.19 42.24
CA SER A 49 6.51 -20.55 41.82
C SER A 49 5.50 -20.54 40.68
N MET A 50 4.57 -19.58 40.69
CA MET A 50 3.57 -19.39 39.65
C MET A 50 3.28 -17.91 39.36
N TYR A 51 2.83 -17.63 38.14
CA TYR A 51 2.38 -16.31 37.68
C TYR A 51 1.01 -16.43 37.01
N ASP A 52 0.10 -15.49 37.28
CA ASP A 52 -1.18 -15.38 36.57
C ASP A 52 -1.05 -14.63 35.24
N LEU A 53 -0.04 -13.76 35.14
CA LEU A 53 0.26 -13.02 33.93
C LEU A 53 1.77 -12.82 33.79
N VAL A 54 2.29 -13.09 32.60
CA VAL A 54 3.65 -12.71 32.20
C VAL A 54 3.53 -11.86 30.95
N ILE A 55 4.10 -10.65 30.97
CA ILE A 55 4.20 -9.77 29.80
C ILE A 55 5.67 -9.48 29.55
N SER A 56 6.14 -9.66 28.32
CA SER A 56 7.53 -9.35 27.98
C SER A 56 7.71 -8.96 26.52
N GLU A 57 8.55 -7.96 26.28
CA GLU A 57 9.13 -7.63 24.97
C GLU A 57 10.59 -8.13 24.95
N PRO A 58 10.83 -9.43 24.70
CA PRO A 58 12.17 -9.98 24.73
C PRO A 58 13.03 -9.44 23.57
N PRO A 59 14.37 -9.39 23.74
CA PRO A 59 15.25 -8.96 22.66
C PRO A 59 15.17 -9.92 21.47
N PHE A 60 14.92 -9.38 20.27
CA PHE A 60 14.79 -10.18 19.06
C PHE A 60 16.12 -10.83 18.65
N ASN A 61 16.10 -12.16 18.49
CA ASN A 61 17.22 -12.96 17.99
C ASN A 61 18.55 -12.80 18.75
N ALA A 62 18.54 -12.25 19.97
CA ALA A 62 19.75 -12.15 20.79
C ALA A 62 20.32 -13.56 21.07
N PRO A 63 21.60 -13.82 20.78
CA PRO A 63 22.18 -15.14 20.93
C PRO A 63 22.24 -15.56 22.41
N LEU A 64 22.09 -16.85 22.67
CA LEU A 64 22.32 -17.41 24.00
C LEU A 64 23.82 -17.41 24.32
N SER A 65 24.24 -16.66 25.32
CA SER A 65 25.60 -16.70 25.86
C SER A 65 25.75 -17.89 26.84
N ARG A 66 26.91 -18.56 26.82
CA ARG A 66 27.27 -19.54 27.86
C ARG A 66 27.31 -18.84 29.23
N PRO A 67 26.88 -19.49 30.34
CA PRO A 67 26.76 -20.94 30.56
C PRO A 67 25.38 -21.55 30.28
N TYR A 68 24.38 -20.77 29.87
CA TYR A 68 23.01 -21.27 29.69
C TYR A 68 22.93 -22.29 28.54
N LYS A 69 22.59 -23.54 28.86
CA LYS A 69 22.30 -24.62 27.90
C LYS A 69 20.86 -25.08 28.12
N PRO A 70 19.87 -24.44 27.48
CA PRO A 70 18.49 -24.87 27.65
C PRO A 70 18.34 -26.28 27.05
N ALA A 71 17.68 -27.16 27.80
CA ALA A 71 16.94 -28.27 27.23
C ALA A 71 15.49 -27.80 27.19
N PRO A 72 14.85 -27.72 26.01
CA PRO A 72 15.27 -28.15 24.67
C PRO A 72 16.20 -27.15 23.96
N ALA A 73 16.72 -27.48 22.77
CA ALA A 73 17.66 -26.66 21.98
C ALA A 73 17.03 -25.37 21.42
N LEU A 74 16.74 -24.41 22.31
CA LEU A 74 16.26 -23.07 22.01
C LEU A 74 17.37 -22.24 21.35
N LYS A 75 17.01 -21.30 20.47
CA LYS A 75 17.98 -20.62 19.60
C LYS A 75 18.45 -19.27 20.11
N ASN A 76 17.60 -18.56 20.83
CA ASN A 76 17.83 -17.17 21.24
C ASN A 76 17.26 -16.90 22.64
N VAL A 77 17.65 -15.76 23.21
CA VAL A 77 17.22 -15.31 24.55
C VAL A 77 15.70 -15.22 24.64
N GLY A 78 15.02 -14.70 23.62
CA GLY A 78 13.56 -14.57 23.65
C GLY A 78 12.84 -15.91 23.76
N GLU A 79 13.23 -16.91 22.97
CA GLU A 79 12.72 -18.28 23.07
C GLU A 79 12.97 -18.88 24.47
N ALA A 80 14.14 -18.62 25.05
CA ALA A 80 14.48 -19.08 26.39
C ALA A 80 13.63 -18.42 27.49
N LEU A 81 13.37 -17.11 27.39
CA LEU A 81 12.49 -16.38 28.31
C LEU A 81 11.05 -16.90 28.22
N LEU A 82 10.53 -17.04 27.00
CA LEU A 82 9.21 -17.61 26.78
C LEU A 82 9.09 -18.99 27.43
N HIS A 83 10.06 -19.87 27.20
CA HIS A 83 10.06 -21.22 27.78
C HIS A 83 10.13 -21.19 29.31
N ARG A 84 11.06 -20.43 29.89
CA ARG A 84 11.29 -20.35 31.33
C ARG A 84 10.08 -19.81 32.09
N PHE A 85 9.52 -18.69 31.62
CA PHE A 85 8.44 -18.01 32.34
C PHE A 85 7.07 -18.62 32.04
N SER A 86 6.81 -19.10 30.82
CA SER A 86 5.55 -19.76 30.52
C SER A 86 5.40 -21.10 31.25
N GLY A 87 6.52 -21.79 31.53
CA GLY A 87 6.54 -22.98 32.37
C GLY A 87 6.06 -22.74 33.81
N ARG A 88 6.04 -21.47 34.26
CA ARG A 88 5.59 -21.02 35.58
C ARG A 88 4.21 -20.37 35.56
N LEU A 89 3.43 -20.50 34.49
CA LEU A 89 2.06 -19.98 34.49
C LEU A 89 1.17 -20.81 35.41
N SER A 90 0.28 -20.14 36.16
CA SER A 90 -0.82 -20.79 36.89
C SER A 90 -1.78 -21.50 35.90
N LEU A 91 -2.73 -22.28 36.40
CA LEU A 91 -3.67 -23.01 35.54
C LEU A 91 -4.52 -22.09 34.64
N SER A 92 -4.90 -20.92 35.17
CA SER A 92 -5.60 -19.85 34.44
C SER A 92 -4.66 -18.77 33.87
N GLY A 93 -3.35 -18.92 34.11
CA GLY A 93 -2.36 -17.92 33.79
C GLY A 93 -2.12 -17.76 32.29
N ARG A 94 -1.74 -16.54 31.89
CA ARG A 94 -1.44 -16.19 30.50
C ARG A 94 -0.04 -15.62 30.33
N GLY A 95 0.64 -16.03 29.27
CA GLY A 95 1.87 -15.39 28.81
C GLY A 95 1.60 -14.56 27.57
N VAL A 96 2.07 -13.32 27.55
CA VAL A 96 1.97 -12.39 26.42
C VAL A 96 3.37 -11.90 26.07
N PHE A 97 3.83 -12.21 24.85
CA PHE A 97 5.19 -11.91 24.43
C PHE A 97 5.21 -11.27 23.04
N LEU A 98 6.18 -10.39 22.79
CA LEU A 98 6.44 -9.92 21.43
C LEU A 98 7.53 -10.76 20.77
N PHE A 99 7.25 -11.31 19.57
CA PHE A 99 8.21 -12.12 18.82
C PHE A 99 8.32 -11.70 17.35
N PRO A 100 9.49 -11.93 16.70
CA PRO A 100 9.62 -11.76 15.27
C PRO A 100 8.87 -12.87 14.49
N PRO A 101 8.68 -12.72 13.16
CA PRO A 101 7.88 -13.66 12.35
C PRO A 101 8.44 -15.08 12.29
N SER A 102 9.71 -15.28 12.68
CA SER A 102 10.31 -16.61 12.77
C SER A 102 9.65 -17.54 13.79
N CYS A 103 8.75 -17.02 14.65
CA CYS A 103 7.89 -17.81 15.52
C CYS A 103 6.75 -18.53 14.77
N VAL A 104 6.62 -18.34 13.46
CA VAL A 104 5.63 -19.00 12.58
C VAL A 104 6.32 -20.03 11.67
N GLY A 105 5.54 -20.92 11.04
CA GLY A 105 6.04 -21.94 10.11
C GLY A 105 6.85 -23.05 10.78
N GLU A 106 7.74 -23.70 10.04
CA GLU A 106 8.50 -24.86 10.55
C GLU A 106 9.42 -24.51 11.73
N LYS A 107 10.03 -23.32 11.71
CA LYS A 107 10.86 -22.84 12.82
C LYS A 107 10.04 -22.62 14.08
N GLY A 108 8.88 -21.96 13.94
CA GLY A 108 7.90 -21.80 15.01
C GLY A 108 7.40 -23.12 15.57
N LYS A 109 7.06 -24.07 14.69
CA LYS A 109 6.57 -25.40 15.09
C LYS A 109 7.49 -26.08 16.10
N LYS A 110 8.82 -26.06 15.87
CA LYS A 110 9.78 -26.64 16.82
C LYS A 110 9.75 -25.97 18.20
N LEU A 111 9.60 -24.63 18.23
CA LEU A 111 9.43 -23.89 19.48
C LEU A 111 8.13 -24.28 20.19
N TRP A 112 7.01 -24.32 19.46
CA TRP A 112 5.71 -24.64 20.05
C TRP A 112 5.60 -26.09 20.51
N ASP A 113 6.16 -27.04 19.75
CA ASP A 113 6.23 -28.45 20.14
C ASP A 113 7.02 -28.62 21.45
N SER A 114 8.08 -27.83 21.64
CA SER A 114 8.88 -27.84 22.87
C SER A 114 8.11 -27.33 24.10
N LEU A 115 7.25 -26.33 23.93
CA LEU A 115 6.41 -25.79 25.01
C LEU A 115 5.28 -26.76 25.41
N ARG A 116 4.80 -27.58 24.47
CA ARG A 116 3.78 -28.61 24.73
C ARG A 116 4.24 -29.65 25.73
N GLU A 117 5.54 -29.97 25.77
CA GLU A 117 6.13 -30.85 26.78
C GLU A 117 5.89 -30.33 28.21
N ASN A 118 5.82 -29.00 28.37
CA ASN A 118 5.53 -28.32 29.63
C ASN A 118 4.05 -27.96 29.80
N LYS A 119 3.14 -28.54 29.00
CA LYS A 119 1.70 -28.22 28.99
C LYS A 119 1.43 -26.73 28.79
N VAL A 120 2.24 -26.08 27.95
CA VAL A 120 2.03 -24.70 27.50
C VAL A 120 1.64 -24.75 26.03
N TYR A 121 0.55 -24.08 25.69
CA TYR A 121 -0.04 -24.13 24.36
C TYR A 121 -0.22 -22.72 23.81
N LEU A 122 0.02 -22.59 22.51
CA LEU A 122 -0.25 -21.36 21.78
C LEU A 122 -1.76 -21.11 21.75
N ARG A 123 -2.15 -19.88 22.07
CA ARG A 123 -3.54 -19.41 22.02
C ARG A 123 -3.76 -18.44 20.87
N ALA A 124 -2.86 -17.49 20.69
CA ALA A 124 -2.97 -16.49 19.64
C ALA A 124 -1.62 -16.01 19.11
N LEU A 125 -1.64 -15.57 17.86
CA LEU A 125 -0.58 -14.86 17.16
C LEU A 125 -1.18 -13.60 16.51
N ILE A 126 -1.15 -12.47 17.20
CA ILE A 126 -1.67 -11.20 16.68
C ILE A 126 -0.55 -10.49 15.93
N HIS A 127 -0.71 -10.34 14.62
CA HIS A 127 0.28 -9.69 13.76
C HIS A 127 0.34 -8.19 14.05
N VAL A 128 1.54 -7.69 14.29
CA VAL A 128 1.86 -6.28 14.46
C VAL A 128 2.60 -5.82 13.20
N PRO A 129 1.98 -4.97 12.36
CA PRO A 129 2.62 -4.48 11.14
C PRO A 129 3.94 -3.73 11.41
N SER A 130 4.76 -3.61 10.37
CA SER A 130 5.96 -2.77 10.37
C SER A 130 5.60 -1.30 10.70
N GLY A 131 6.53 -0.58 11.34
CA GLY A 131 6.34 0.82 11.75
C GLY A 131 5.74 1.02 13.16
N HIS A 132 5.29 -0.04 13.83
CA HIS A 132 4.83 0.05 15.23
C HIS A 132 5.98 0.01 16.26
N LEU A 133 7.16 -0.51 15.88
CA LEU A 133 8.34 -0.58 16.74
C LEU A 133 9.31 0.56 16.41
N LYS A 134 9.72 1.34 17.42
CA LYS A 134 10.59 2.53 17.23
C LYS A 134 12.00 2.20 16.76
N SER A 135 12.52 1.03 17.16
CA SER A 135 13.91 0.63 16.90
C SER A 135 14.07 -0.15 15.59
N THR A 136 12.98 -0.54 14.94
CA THR A 136 13.04 -1.43 13.77
C THR A 136 11.75 -1.44 12.96
N ALA A 137 11.87 -1.57 11.63
CA ALA A 137 10.73 -1.75 10.72
C ALA A 137 10.29 -3.22 10.58
N ILE A 138 10.69 -4.09 11.50
CA ILE A 138 10.33 -5.51 11.49
C ILE A 138 8.85 -5.67 11.88
N ASP A 139 8.10 -6.42 11.08
CA ASP A 139 6.80 -6.95 11.48
C ASP A 139 6.97 -7.95 12.63
N SER A 140 6.01 -8.00 13.55
CA SER A 140 6.11 -8.84 14.75
C SER A 140 4.79 -9.50 15.09
N TYR A 141 4.79 -10.34 16.12
CA TYR A 141 3.59 -10.98 16.63
C TYR A 141 3.51 -10.80 18.14
N ILE A 142 2.36 -10.35 18.61
CA ILE A 142 1.95 -10.56 20.00
C ILE A 142 1.53 -12.02 20.11
N VAL A 143 2.38 -12.80 20.76
CA VAL A 143 2.20 -14.20 21.08
C VAL A 143 1.45 -14.30 22.38
N VAL A 144 0.34 -15.04 22.39
CA VAL A 144 -0.36 -15.39 23.63
C VAL A 144 -0.31 -16.89 23.84
N VAL A 145 0.11 -17.32 25.03
CA VAL A 145 0.17 -18.71 25.47
C VAL A 145 -0.59 -18.92 26.77
N ASP A 146 -1.13 -20.12 26.96
CA ASP A 146 -1.73 -20.55 28.23
C ASP A 146 -1.65 -22.08 28.42
N ARG A 147 -2.35 -22.61 29.43
CA ARG A 147 -2.36 -24.04 29.78
C ARG A 147 -3.39 -24.89 29.02
N THR A 148 -4.13 -24.31 28.07
CA THR A 148 -5.26 -24.98 27.42
C THR A 148 -4.88 -25.45 26.00
N PRO A 149 -4.94 -26.76 25.70
CA PRO A 149 -4.68 -27.27 24.36
C PRO A 149 -5.80 -26.85 23.39
N ARG A 150 -5.43 -26.58 22.13
CA ARG A 150 -6.35 -26.18 21.05
C ARG A 150 -5.87 -26.74 19.71
N GLU A 151 -6.82 -27.04 18.83
CA GLU A 151 -6.54 -27.41 17.43
C GLU A 151 -6.27 -26.17 16.58
N GLU A 152 -7.01 -25.10 16.84
CA GLU A 152 -6.90 -23.82 16.15
C GLU A 152 -6.42 -22.71 17.10
N ILE A 153 -5.66 -21.77 16.54
CA ILE A 153 -5.23 -20.56 17.23
C ILE A 153 -5.88 -19.36 16.60
N PHE A 154 -6.03 -18.30 17.39
CA PHE A 154 -6.55 -17.03 16.89
C PHE A 154 -5.43 -16.16 16.32
N THR A 155 -5.63 -15.60 15.13
CA THR A 155 -4.74 -14.60 14.54
C THR A 155 -5.55 -13.41 14.04
N ALA A 156 -5.04 -12.20 14.22
CA ALA A 156 -5.66 -10.96 13.77
C ALA A 156 -4.55 -9.95 13.44
N GLN A 157 -4.91 -8.79 12.90
CA GLN A 157 -3.98 -7.68 12.72
C GLN A 157 -4.19 -6.65 13.81
N PHE A 158 -3.12 -6.32 14.52
CA PHE A 158 -3.10 -5.21 15.46
C PHE A 158 -3.45 -3.90 14.73
N SER A 159 -4.27 -3.08 15.38
CA SER A 159 -4.70 -1.78 14.89
C SER A 159 -4.70 -0.77 16.04
N VAL A 160 -4.68 0.51 15.69
CA VAL A 160 -4.91 1.64 16.62
C VAL A 160 -6.35 2.16 16.54
N ASP A 161 -7.19 1.56 15.70
CA ASP A 161 -8.61 1.87 15.58
C ASP A 161 -9.39 1.12 16.67
N ASP A 162 -9.99 1.87 17.61
CA ASP A 162 -10.72 1.34 18.76
C ASP A 162 -11.88 0.41 18.37
N ALA A 163 -12.56 0.67 17.24
CA ALA A 163 -13.67 -0.16 16.78
C ALA A 163 -13.16 -1.53 16.30
N LEU A 164 -12.04 -1.53 15.55
CA LEU A 164 -11.40 -2.77 15.13
C LEU A 164 -10.79 -3.53 16.32
N ILE A 165 -10.17 -2.83 17.29
CA ILE A 165 -9.66 -3.46 18.52
C ILE A 165 -10.80 -4.15 19.29
N THR A 166 -11.93 -3.47 19.45
CA THR A 166 -13.11 -4.02 20.14
C THR A 166 -13.63 -5.28 19.46
N GLU A 167 -13.71 -5.28 18.12
CA GLU A 167 -14.12 -6.45 17.35
C GLU A 167 -13.11 -7.61 17.48
N ILE A 168 -11.81 -7.32 17.40
CA ILE A 168 -10.75 -8.32 17.58
C ILE A 168 -10.85 -8.97 18.95
N LEU A 169 -11.01 -8.18 20.02
CA LEU A 169 -11.13 -8.69 21.39
C LEU A 169 -12.39 -9.52 21.56
N GLY A 170 -13.54 -9.06 21.05
CA GLY A 170 -14.78 -9.83 21.08
C GLY A 170 -14.66 -11.18 20.34
N ASN A 171 -14.00 -11.19 19.18
CA ASN A 171 -13.77 -12.42 18.41
C ASN A 171 -12.75 -13.35 19.08
N TYR A 172 -11.72 -12.78 19.70
CA TYR A 172 -10.71 -13.52 20.47
C TYR A 172 -11.30 -14.20 21.72
N GLU A 173 -12.14 -13.49 22.47
CA GLU A 173 -12.80 -14.01 23.67
C GLU A 173 -13.85 -15.08 23.32
N ALA A 174 -14.65 -14.83 22.30
CA ALA A 174 -15.64 -15.80 21.80
C ALA A 174 -15.03 -16.95 20.99
N HIS A 175 -13.71 -16.90 20.71
CA HIS A 175 -12.98 -17.84 19.87
C HIS A 175 -13.69 -18.11 18.54
N ARG A 176 -13.92 -17.05 17.77
CA ARG A 176 -14.59 -17.11 16.46
C ARG A 176 -13.83 -16.31 15.41
N SER A 177 -13.96 -16.73 14.15
CA SER A 177 -13.44 -15.96 13.01
C SER A 177 -14.30 -14.72 12.75
N GLY A 178 -13.65 -13.60 12.49
CA GLY A 178 -14.29 -12.39 11.99
C GLY A 178 -14.70 -12.52 10.53
N SER A 179 -15.13 -11.42 9.93
CA SER A 179 -15.54 -11.38 8.52
C SER A 179 -14.38 -11.07 7.56
N ILE A 180 -13.37 -10.32 8.00
CA ILE A 180 -12.09 -10.09 7.30
C ILE A 180 -10.90 -10.54 8.16
N ALA A 181 -9.79 -10.91 7.54
CA ALA A 181 -8.60 -11.43 8.26
C ALA A 181 -8.17 -10.54 9.43
N ALA A 182 -8.21 -9.22 9.25
CA ALA A 182 -7.82 -8.23 10.26
C ALA A 182 -8.60 -8.37 11.59
N GLN A 183 -9.86 -8.81 11.55
CA GLN A 183 -10.72 -8.96 12.73
C GLN A 183 -10.49 -10.24 13.53
N GLY A 184 -9.75 -11.19 12.97
CA GLY A 184 -9.63 -12.52 13.56
C GLY A 184 -9.89 -13.65 12.57
N ARG A 185 -9.02 -14.66 12.61
CA ARG A 185 -9.21 -15.99 12.04
C ARG A 185 -8.79 -17.04 13.02
N LEU A 186 -9.56 -18.11 13.10
CA LEU A 186 -9.10 -19.38 13.61
C LEU A 186 -8.30 -20.06 12.51
N VAL A 187 -7.06 -20.44 12.83
CA VAL A 187 -6.14 -21.08 11.89
C VAL A 187 -5.50 -22.29 12.53
N ASN A 188 -5.26 -23.32 11.72
CA ASN A 188 -4.44 -24.46 12.16
C ASN A 188 -2.97 -24.02 12.27
N PRO A 189 -2.33 -24.12 13.44
CA PRO A 189 -0.93 -23.70 13.63
C PRO A 189 0.07 -24.39 12.69
N SER A 190 -0.24 -25.61 12.24
CA SER A 190 0.65 -26.38 11.34
C SER A 190 0.57 -25.93 9.88
N GLU A 191 -0.53 -25.29 9.49
CA GLU A 191 -0.77 -24.74 8.14
C GLU A 191 -0.51 -23.24 8.09
N PHE A 192 -0.58 -22.55 9.23
CA PHE A 192 -0.33 -21.12 9.31
C PHE A 192 1.09 -20.76 8.89
N ARG A 193 1.20 -19.84 7.93
CA ARG A 193 2.48 -19.32 7.40
C ARG A 193 2.73 -17.85 7.74
N GLY A 194 1.83 -17.26 8.51
CA GLY A 194 1.87 -15.86 8.88
C GLY A 194 0.63 -15.13 8.37
N PHE A 195 0.37 -13.99 8.99
CA PHE A 195 -0.83 -13.19 8.71
C PHE A 195 -0.83 -12.64 7.28
N LYS A 196 0.32 -12.19 6.77
CA LYS A 196 0.44 -11.70 5.38
C LYS A 196 0.09 -12.77 4.35
N ALA A 197 0.57 -14.00 4.55
CA ALA A 197 0.25 -15.12 3.66
C ALA A 197 -1.26 -15.48 3.70
N LEU A 198 -1.85 -15.46 4.89
CA LEU A 198 -3.30 -15.65 5.09
C LEU A 198 -4.10 -14.55 4.38
N GLU A 199 -3.75 -13.28 4.60
CA GLU A 199 -4.43 -12.14 3.99
C GLU A 199 -4.32 -12.16 2.46
N ALA A 200 -3.12 -12.45 1.93
CA ALA A 200 -2.91 -12.58 0.49
C ALA A 200 -3.74 -13.71 -0.12
N SER A 201 -3.89 -14.84 0.57
CA SER A 201 -4.72 -15.97 0.12
C SER A 201 -6.21 -15.60 0.06
N GLU A 202 -6.72 -14.88 1.07
CA GLU A 202 -8.11 -14.41 1.09
C GLU A 202 -8.36 -13.38 0.00
N ARG A 203 -7.46 -12.39 -0.15
CA ARG A 203 -7.52 -11.37 -1.22
C ARG A 203 -7.53 -12.01 -2.60
N LEU A 204 -6.61 -12.95 -2.86
CA LEU A 204 -6.51 -13.69 -4.10
C LEU A 204 -7.81 -14.42 -4.42
N THR A 205 -8.41 -15.09 -3.44
CA THR A 205 -9.66 -15.84 -3.61
C THR A 205 -10.83 -14.92 -3.96
N VAL A 206 -10.95 -13.77 -3.29
CA VAL A 206 -12.00 -12.78 -3.57
C VAL A 206 -11.82 -12.17 -4.97
N HIS A 207 -10.59 -11.77 -5.32
CA HIS A 207 -10.27 -11.22 -6.63
C HIS A 207 -10.56 -12.23 -7.74
N ALA A 208 -10.05 -13.46 -7.61
CA ALA A 208 -10.24 -14.51 -8.61
C ALA A 208 -11.72 -14.78 -8.89
N LYS A 209 -12.56 -14.80 -7.85
CA LYS A 209 -14.01 -14.96 -8.01
C LYS A 209 -14.65 -13.80 -8.78
N ARG A 210 -14.25 -12.55 -8.51
CA ARG A 210 -14.75 -11.36 -9.22
C ARG A 210 -14.29 -11.33 -10.68
N ALA A 211 -13.05 -11.73 -10.93
CA ALA A 211 -12.42 -11.76 -12.24
C ALA A 211 -12.81 -13.00 -13.09
N GLY A 212 -13.60 -13.94 -12.54
CA GLY A 212 -14.00 -15.15 -13.24
C GLY A 212 -12.85 -16.13 -13.51
N LEU A 213 -11.81 -16.10 -12.67
CA LEU A 213 -10.66 -17.00 -12.78
C LEU A 213 -10.97 -18.36 -12.14
N LEU A 214 -10.42 -19.43 -12.71
CA LEU A 214 -10.64 -20.79 -12.26
C LEU A 214 -9.51 -21.22 -11.30
N PRO A 215 -9.84 -21.85 -10.16
CA PRO A 215 -8.85 -22.41 -9.25
C PRO A 215 -8.24 -23.69 -9.83
N ILE A 216 -6.93 -23.85 -9.68
CA ILE A 216 -6.22 -25.09 -9.96
C ILE A 216 -5.05 -25.24 -8.97
N ARG A 217 -4.74 -26.46 -8.53
CA ARG A 217 -3.51 -26.65 -7.76
C ARG A 217 -2.32 -26.49 -8.69
N MET A 218 -1.30 -25.75 -8.26
CA MET A 218 -0.12 -25.51 -9.08
C MET A 218 0.53 -26.82 -9.53
N ARG A 219 0.54 -27.85 -8.67
CA ARG A 219 0.98 -29.21 -8.99
C ARG A 219 0.25 -29.82 -10.19
N ASP A 220 -1.05 -29.58 -10.33
CA ASP A 220 -1.87 -30.12 -11.42
C ASP A 220 -1.59 -29.41 -12.77
N LEU A 221 -1.04 -28.19 -12.71
CA LEU A 221 -0.54 -27.47 -13.88
C LEU A 221 0.83 -27.97 -14.37
N ILE A 222 1.56 -28.71 -13.54
CA ILE A 222 2.98 -29.00 -13.76
C ILE A 222 3.16 -30.48 -14.14
N VAL A 223 3.73 -30.72 -15.33
CA VAL A 223 4.05 -32.07 -15.80
C VAL A 223 5.40 -32.54 -15.25
N LYS A 224 6.34 -31.61 -15.05
CA LYS A 224 7.66 -31.88 -14.49
C LYS A 224 8.19 -30.64 -13.77
N HIS A 225 8.90 -30.81 -12.66
CA HIS A 225 9.64 -29.73 -12.01
C HIS A 225 11.05 -30.18 -11.60
N GLU A 226 11.99 -29.23 -11.55
CA GLU A 226 13.33 -29.42 -11.01
C GLU A 226 13.85 -28.13 -10.36
N VAL A 227 14.80 -28.26 -9.43
CA VAL A 227 15.45 -27.10 -8.81
C VAL A 227 16.86 -26.97 -9.38
N LEU A 228 17.10 -25.87 -10.09
CA LEU A 228 18.41 -25.48 -10.58
C LEU A 228 19.16 -24.73 -9.49
N LYS A 229 20.48 -24.96 -9.39
CA LYS A 229 21.29 -24.23 -8.41
C LYS A 229 21.44 -22.76 -8.75
N ASN A 230 21.46 -22.43 -10.05
CA ASN A 230 21.57 -21.07 -10.58
C ASN A 230 21.22 -21.00 -12.08
N SER A 231 21.25 -19.80 -12.64
CA SER A 231 20.92 -19.50 -14.05
C SER A 231 21.96 -19.96 -15.08
N SER A 232 23.09 -20.56 -14.66
CA SER A 232 24.14 -21.04 -15.57
C SER A 232 24.09 -22.55 -15.82
N GLU A 233 23.20 -23.29 -15.15
CA GLU A 233 23.00 -24.70 -15.43
C GLU A 233 22.41 -24.89 -16.83
N THR A 234 22.99 -25.81 -17.60
CA THR A 234 22.56 -26.09 -18.98
C THR A 234 21.31 -26.96 -18.94
N VAL A 235 20.25 -26.48 -19.56
CA VAL A 235 18.95 -27.14 -19.58
C VAL A 235 18.52 -27.36 -21.03
N ASN A 236 18.04 -28.56 -21.34
CA ASN A 236 17.31 -28.79 -22.60
C ASN A 236 15.90 -28.23 -22.42
N ASP A 237 15.67 -27.00 -22.89
CA ASP A 237 14.36 -26.35 -22.85
C ASP A 237 13.31 -27.24 -23.55
N LEU A 238 12.21 -27.51 -22.84
CA LEU A 238 11.03 -28.16 -23.40
C LEU A 238 10.06 -27.08 -23.89
N SER A 239 9.08 -27.46 -24.71
CA SER A 239 7.96 -26.55 -24.97
C SER A 239 7.22 -26.28 -23.66
N ASN A 240 6.87 -25.01 -23.42
CA ASN A 240 6.07 -24.58 -22.26
C ASN A 240 6.79 -24.57 -20.90
N ASP A 241 8.10 -24.28 -20.89
CA ASP A 241 8.91 -24.10 -19.68
C ASP A 241 8.70 -22.71 -19.02
N LEU A 242 8.80 -22.72 -17.68
CA LEU A 242 8.73 -21.55 -16.81
C LEU A 242 9.82 -21.62 -15.73
N TYR A 243 10.48 -20.51 -15.45
CA TYR A 243 11.54 -20.42 -14.44
C TYR A 243 11.20 -19.39 -13.37
N LEU A 244 11.31 -19.76 -12.09
CA LEU A 244 10.99 -18.90 -10.95
C LEU A 244 12.10 -18.94 -9.88
N PRO A 245 12.77 -17.81 -9.58
CA PRO A 245 13.65 -17.70 -8.42
C PRO A 245 12.89 -17.93 -7.12
N LEU A 246 13.40 -18.81 -6.25
CA LEU A 246 12.77 -19.15 -4.97
C LEU A 246 13.23 -18.26 -3.80
N ALA A 247 14.09 -17.28 -4.06
CA ALA A 247 14.57 -16.32 -3.07
C ALA A 247 14.76 -14.91 -3.66
N GLY A 248 14.49 -13.90 -2.84
CA GLY A 248 14.62 -12.49 -3.23
C GLY A 248 13.49 -12.03 -4.15
N ILE A 249 13.87 -11.42 -5.28
CA ILE A 249 12.93 -10.96 -6.31
C ILE A 249 12.46 -12.18 -7.12
N CYS A 250 11.33 -12.77 -6.72
CA CYS A 250 10.72 -13.95 -7.34
C CYS A 250 10.02 -13.61 -8.67
N ARG A 251 10.77 -13.08 -9.64
CA ARG A 251 10.26 -12.75 -10.99
C ARG A 251 10.29 -13.99 -11.88
N ALA A 252 9.14 -14.40 -12.37
CA ALA A 252 9.01 -15.53 -13.30
C ALA A 252 9.50 -15.14 -14.70
N VAL A 253 10.23 -16.02 -15.37
CA VAL A 253 10.78 -15.79 -16.71
C VAL A 253 10.64 -17.03 -17.59
N LEU A 254 10.76 -16.87 -18.91
CA LEU A 254 10.68 -17.98 -19.86
C LEU A 254 12.05 -18.59 -20.16
N HIS A 255 13.12 -17.81 -19.98
CA HIS A 255 14.48 -18.30 -20.14
C HIS A 255 15.33 -18.01 -18.89
N PRO A 256 16.13 -18.99 -18.41
CA PRO A 256 16.90 -18.82 -17.19
C PRO A 256 17.94 -17.70 -17.28
N GLY A 257 18.40 -17.36 -18.49
CA GLY A 257 19.32 -16.24 -18.75
C GLY A 257 18.76 -14.85 -18.42
N GLU A 258 17.43 -14.71 -18.29
CA GLU A 258 16.78 -13.46 -17.87
C GLU A 258 16.88 -13.21 -16.36
N ILE A 259 17.30 -14.22 -15.58
CA ILE A 259 17.45 -14.12 -14.12
C ILE A 259 18.78 -13.44 -13.79
N THR A 260 18.69 -12.25 -13.22
CA THR A 260 19.85 -11.41 -12.87
C THR A 260 20.70 -12.01 -11.73
N SER A 261 20.07 -12.70 -10.78
CA SER A 261 20.76 -13.29 -9.63
C SER A 261 21.30 -14.69 -9.95
N LYS A 262 22.63 -14.83 -9.94
CA LYS A 262 23.33 -16.09 -10.27
C LYS A 262 23.51 -17.05 -9.09
N THR A 263 22.99 -16.73 -7.91
CA THR A 263 23.25 -17.51 -6.68
C THR A 263 21.99 -18.01 -6.00
N VAL A 264 20.82 -17.70 -6.56
CA VAL A 264 19.53 -18.11 -6.00
C VAL A 264 19.06 -19.43 -6.61
N PRO A 265 18.46 -20.33 -5.82
CA PRO A 265 17.82 -21.53 -6.35
C PRO A 265 16.63 -21.14 -7.23
N ILE A 266 16.47 -21.83 -8.35
CA ILE A 266 15.45 -21.55 -9.36
C ILE A 266 14.60 -22.79 -9.55
N ALA A 267 13.28 -22.67 -9.43
CA ALA A 267 12.37 -23.71 -9.84
C ALA A 267 12.16 -23.63 -11.36
N ARG A 268 12.49 -24.70 -12.08
CA ARG A 268 12.03 -24.92 -13.45
C ARG A 268 10.74 -25.73 -13.38
N LEU A 269 9.68 -25.22 -14.00
CA LEU A 269 8.34 -25.78 -14.02
C LEU A 269 7.92 -25.99 -15.48
N VAL A 270 7.71 -27.25 -15.87
CA VAL A 270 7.20 -27.61 -17.20
C VAL A 270 5.69 -27.69 -17.12
N LEU A 271 4.98 -26.79 -17.81
CA LEU A 271 3.53 -26.68 -17.68
C LEU A 271 2.77 -27.59 -18.65
N ASN A 272 1.62 -28.09 -18.20
CA ASN A 272 0.70 -28.86 -19.05
C ASN A 272 0.07 -27.93 -20.10
N GLU A 273 0.47 -28.11 -21.36
CA GLU A 273 0.05 -27.28 -22.50
C GLU A 273 -1.48 -27.25 -22.72
N SER A 274 -2.19 -28.30 -22.30
CA SER A 274 -3.66 -28.35 -22.40
C SER A 274 -4.36 -27.44 -21.39
N LEU A 275 -3.69 -27.09 -20.28
CA LEU A 275 -4.25 -26.30 -19.18
C LEU A 275 -3.73 -24.87 -19.16
N ALA A 276 -2.44 -24.66 -19.49
CA ALA A 276 -1.81 -23.36 -19.36
C ALA A 276 -0.74 -23.05 -20.42
N ASP A 277 -0.67 -21.78 -20.80
CA ASP A 277 0.45 -21.21 -21.56
C ASP A 277 1.53 -20.66 -20.62
N ALA A 278 2.79 -21.06 -20.76
CA ALA A 278 3.89 -20.58 -19.95
C ALA A 278 4.10 -19.07 -20.06
N ARG A 279 3.84 -18.47 -21.24
CA ARG A 279 3.91 -17.01 -21.42
C ARG A 279 2.85 -16.31 -20.57
N PHE A 280 1.65 -16.89 -20.52
CA PHE A 280 0.57 -16.37 -19.68
C PHE A 280 0.91 -16.52 -18.20
N VAL A 281 1.33 -17.71 -17.76
CA VAL A 281 1.63 -17.97 -16.34
C VAL A 281 2.81 -17.12 -15.86
N ALA A 282 3.88 -16.99 -16.66
CA ALA A 282 5.00 -16.10 -16.36
C ALA A 282 4.54 -14.64 -16.20
N ALA A 283 3.74 -14.15 -17.14
CA ALA A 283 3.21 -12.79 -17.09
C ALA A 283 2.28 -12.59 -15.88
N SER A 284 1.44 -13.58 -15.56
CA SER A 284 0.51 -13.53 -14.42
C SER A 284 1.26 -13.53 -13.08
N LEU A 285 2.27 -14.41 -12.92
CA LEU A 285 3.11 -14.49 -11.71
C LEU A 285 3.83 -13.17 -11.40
N ASN A 286 4.13 -12.38 -12.43
CA ASN A 286 4.78 -11.07 -12.30
C ASN A 286 3.80 -9.90 -12.05
N ARG A 287 2.48 -10.16 -12.07
CA ARG A 287 1.40 -9.18 -11.85
C ARG A 287 0.65 -9.46 -10.55
N GLU A 288 -0.38 -8.69 -10.23
CA GLU A 288 -1.07 -8.72 -8.92
C GLU A 288 -1.53 -10.11 -8.46
N VAL A 289 -2.29 -10.84 -9.29
CA VAL A 289 -2.75 -12.22 -8.99
C VAL A 289 -1.55 -13.12 -8.64
N GLY A 290 -0.50 -13.03 -9.43
CA GLY A 290 0.76 -13.71 -9.19
C GLY A 290 1.47 -13.29 -7.92
N LYS A 291 1.55 -11.99 -7.66
CA LYS A 291 2.18 -11.43 -6.47
C LYS A 291 1.46 -11.90 -5.20
N TRP A 292 0.14 -11.87 -5.15
CA TRP A 292 -0.64 -12.41 -4.02
C TRP A 292 -0.51 -13.92 -3.89
N PHE A 293 -0.52 -14.65 -5.00
CA PHE A 293 -0.26 -16.09 -4.98
C PHE A 293 1.12 -16.39 -4.38
N LEU A 294 2.17 -15.75 -4.88
CA LEU A 294 3.53 -15.91 -4.36
C LEU A 294 3.62 -15.45 -2.90
N GLU A 295 2.86 -14.44 -2.48
CA GLU A 295 2.83 -13.95 -1.09
C GLU A 295 2.15 -14.95 -0.16
N SER A 296 1.09 -15.62 -0.62
CA SER A 296 0.40 -16.68 0.11
C SER A 296 1.27 -17.92 0.38
N VAL A 297 2.34 -18.11 -0.40
CA VAL A 297 3.31 -19.21 -0.25
C VAL A 297 4.68 -18.75 0.24
N THR A 298 4.84 -17.45 0.54
CA THR A 298 6.08 -16.91 1.12
C THR A 298 6.29 -17.50 2.52
N LEU A 299 7.52 -17.95 2.80
CA LEU A 299 7.91 -18.45 4.11
C LEU A 299 8.14 -17.27 5.08
N PRO A 300 7.74 -17.38 6.36
CA PRO A 300 7.95 -16.33 7.36
C PRO A 300 9.42 -16.29 7.78
N THR A 301 10.25 -15.58 7.01
CA THR A 301 11.68 -15.46 7.23
C THR A 301 12.10 -14.03 7.47
N PHE A 302 13.11 -13.85 8.32
CA PHE A 302 13.76 -12.56 8.53
C PHE A 302 14.51 -12.12 7.26
N GLY A 303 14.21 -10.92 6.76
CA GLY A 303 14.91 -10.29 5.64
C GLY A 303 14.46 -10.80 4.26
N ILE A 304 15.30 -11.60 3.60
CA ILE A 304 15.10 -11.98 2.19
C ILE A 304 13.88 -12.91 2.05
N ARG A 305 12.94 -12.54 1.18
CA ARG A 305 11.80 -13.37 0.78
C ARG A 305 12.25 -14.76 0.33
N ARG A 306 11.57 -15.81 0.79
CA ARG A 306 11.80 -17.19 0.35
C ARG A 306 10.49 -17.90 0.07
N ILE A 307 10.47 -18.70 -0.98
CA ILE A 307 9.33 -19.54 -1.37
C ILE A 307 9.80 -20.99 -1.29
N GLY A 308 9.05 -21.83 -0.57
CA GLY A 308 9.29 -23.27 -0.56
C GLY A 308 8.62 -23.92 -1.77
N LEU A 309 9.35 -24.80 -2.46
CA LEU A 309 8.84 -25.44 -3.69
C LEU A 309 7.57 -26.25 -3.42
N GLU A 310 7.54 -27.07 -2.37
CA GLU A 310 6.33 -27.87 -2.07
C GLU A 310 5.13 -26.98 -1.74
N GLN A 311 5.35 -25.86 -1.03
CA GLN A 311 4.28 -24.90 -0.74
C GLN A 311 3.77 -24.23 -2.01
N LEU A 312 4.66 -23.89 -2.95
CA LEU A 312 4.30 -23.38 -4.26
C LEU A 312 3.44 -24.39 -5.03
N LEU A 313 3.84 -25.67 -5.04
CA LEU A 313 3.16 -26.74 -5.77
C LEU A 313 1.78 -27.06 -5.18
N ASP A 314 1.65 -27.07 -3.85
CA ASP A 314 0.40 -27.42 -3.17
C ASP A 314 -0.61 -26.26 -3.14
N ALA A 315 -0.17 -25.03 -3.39
CA ALA A 315 -1.04 -23.86 -3.40
C ALA A 315 -1.99 -23.82 -4.60
N THR A 316 -3.12 -23.14 -4.40
CA THR A 316 -4.12 -22.91 -5.45
C THR A 316 -3.74 -21.67 -6.25
N PHE A 317 -3.44 -21.87 -7.52
CA PHE A 317 -3.25 -20.81 -8.51
C PHE A 317 -4.57 -20.54 -9.24
N TYR A 318 -4.74 -19.32 -9.74
CA TYR A 318 -5.95 -18.91 -10.44
C TYR A 318 -5.61 -18.39 -11.83
N LEU A 319 -6.31 -18.91 -12.84
CA LEU A 319 -6.11 -18.56 -14.24
C LEU A 319 -7.43 -18.70 -15.03
N PRO A 320 -7.59 -17.99 -16.16
CA PRO A 320 -8.76 -18.17 -17.01
C PRO A 320 -8.62 -19.48 -17.82
N GLU A 321 -9.70 -19.90 -18.47
CA GLU A 321 -9.68 -21.07 -19.36
C GLU A 321 -8.63 -20.94 -20.48
N ARG A 322 -8.12 -22.09 -20.97
CA ARG A 322 -7.05 -22.14 -21.98
C ARG A 322 -7.34 -21.27 -23.21
N SER A 323 -8.58 -21.29 -23.71
CA SER A 323 -9.00 -20.51 -24.89
C SER A 323 -8.92 -18.99 -24.66
N ALA A 324 -9.21 -18.53 -23.44
CA ALA A 324 -9.10 -17.13 -23.07
C ALA A 324 -7.62 -16.71 -22.93
N GLN A 325 -6.77 -17.59 -22.40
CA GLN A 325 -5.32 -17.36 -22.36
C GLN A 325 -4.74 -17.19 -23.78
N GLU A 326 -5.13 -18.05 -24.73
CA GLU A 326 -4.69 -17.96 -26.13
C GLU A 326 -5.15 -16.66 -26.79
N LYS A 327 -6.42 -16.28 -26.60
CA LYS A 327 -6.96 -15.00 -27.09
C LYS A 327 -6.19 -13.81 -26.51
N LEU A 328 -5.88 -13.84 -25.22
CA LEU A 328 -5.10 -12.78 -24.57
C LEU A 328 -3.69 -12.73 -25.15
N MET A 329 -3.00 -13.86 -25.23
CA MET A 329 -1.64 -13.92 -25.77
C MET A 329 -1.60 -13.49 -27.24
N GLY A 330 -2.57 -13.92 -28.06
CA GLY A 330 -2.71 -13.47 -29.43
C GLY A 330 -2.98 -11.96 -29.54
N SER A 331 -3.78 -11.41 -28.64
CA SER A 331 -4.02 -9.95 -28.57
C SER A 331 -2.78 -9.19 -28.13
N MET A 332 -2.00 -9.73 -27.18
CA MET A 332 -0.73 -9.16 -26.76
C MET A 332 0.30 -9.17 -27.90
N SER A 333 0.35 -10.23 -28.71
CA SER A 333 1.19 -10.25 -29.92
C SER A 333 0.78 -9.17 -30.92
N LYS A 334 -0.53 -8.91 -31.09
CA LYS A 334 -1.00 -7.77 -31.91
C LYS A 334 -0.56 -6.43 -31.34
N VAL A 335 -0.63 -6.24 -30.02
CA VAL A 335 -0.12 -5.03 -29.36
C VAL A 335 1.37 -4.85 -29.61
N ILE A 336 2.17 -5.91 -29.53
CA ILE A 336 3.61 -5.86 -29.82
C ILE A 336 3.84 -5.51 -31.29
N ALA A 337 3.08 -6.11 -32.22
CA ALA A 337 3.18 -5.79 -33.64
C ALA A 337 2.82 -4.32 -33.94
N LEU A 338 1.76 -3.80 -33.32
CA LEU A 338 1.39 -2.38 -33.43
C LEU A 338 2.47 -1.46 -32.87
N ARG A 339 3.11 -1.84 -31.76
CA ARG A 339 4.26 -1.08 -31.22
C ARG A 339 5.43 -1.07 -32.20
N ALA A 340 5.77 -2.22 -32.77
CA ALA A 340 6.82 -2.29 -33.78
C ALA A 340 6.47 -1.44 -35.03
N GLU A 341 5.22 -1.45 -35.48
CA GLU A 341 4.77 -0.58 -36.59
C GLU A 341 4.87 0.91 -36.23
N LEU A 342 4.54 1.29 -34.99
CA LEU A 342 4.74 2.66 -34.50
C LEU A 342 6.22 3.03 -34.43
N ASP A 343 7.09 2.12 -33.95
CA ASP A 343 8.54 2.32 -33.89
C ASP A 343 9.14 2.47 -35.31
N GLU A 344 8.61 1.73 -36.29
CA GLU A 344 8.97 1.84 -37.71
C GLU A 344 8.53 3.19 -38.31
N ILE A 345 7.30 3.63 -38.02
CA ILE A 345 6.80 4.95 -38.44
C ILE A 345 7.67 6.05 -37.84
N GLU A 346 7.98 5.97 -36.55
CA GLU A 346 8.87 6.91 -35.86
C GLU A 346 10.25 6.95 -36.52
N THR A 347 10.86 5.78 -36.75
CA THR A 347 12.15 5.66 -37.42
C THR A 347 12.11 6.24 -38.85
N SER A 348 11.01 6.03 -39.59
CA SER A 348 10.81 6.60 -40.94
C SER A 348 10.69 8.13 -40.91
N MET A 349 9.93 8.69 -39.96
CA MET A 349 9.79 10.14 -39.81
C MET A 349 11.14 10.83 -39.55
N TRP A 350 12.00 10.23 -38.70
CA TRP A 350 13.33 10.77 -38.43
C TRP A 350 14.32 10.58 -39.59
N SER A 351 14.27 9.43 -40.26
CA SER A 351 15.19 9.11 -41.37
C SER A 351 14.80 9.77 -42.69
N HIS A 352 13.51 10.07 -42.89
CA HIS A 352 12.97 10.68 -44.11
C HIS A 352 11.98 11.83 -43.80
N PRO A 353 12.43 12.96 -43.23
CA PRO A 353 11.54 14.07 -42.84
C PRO A 353 10.70 14.64 -43.98
N THR A 354 11.14 14.50 -45.24
CA THR A 354 10.42 14.96 -46.43
C THR A 354 9.19 14.11 -46.77
N ARG A 355 9.00 12.93 -46.13
CA ARG A 355 7.86 12.03 -46.33
C ARG A 355 6.83 12.11 -45.20
N ILE A 356 6.93 13.12 -44.33
CA ILE A 356 6.13 13.23 -43.11
C ILE A 356 4.62 13.15 -43.37
N GLU A 357 4.11 13.70 -44.48
CA GLU A 357 2.68 13.62 -44.81
C GLU A 357 2.19 12.19 -45.04
N LYS A 358 3.03 11.32 -45.63
CA LYS A 358 2.70 9.90 -45.83
C LYS A 358 2.69 9.17 -44.49
N GLU A 359 3.69 9.41 -43.65
CA GLU A 359 3.81 8.78 -42.33
C GLU A 359 2.67 9.24 -41.39
N VAL A 360 2.29 10.52 -41.42
CA VAL A 360 1.12 11.05 -40.70
C VAL A 360 -0.17 10.39 -41.17
N LYS A 361 -0.33 10.09 -42.47
CA LYS A 361 -1.49 9.33 -42.97
C LYS A 361 -1.49 7.88 -42.48
N GLN A 362 -0.34 7.23 -42.34
CA GLN A 362 -0.25 5.88 -41.77
C GLN A 362 -0.58 5.88 -40.28
N LEU A 363 -0.02 6.83 -39.52
CA LEU A 363 -0.32 7.02 -38.09
C LEU A 363 -1.82 7.24 -37.84
N ARG A 364 -2.50 8.03 -38.68
CA ARG A 364 -3.96 8.25 -38.57
C ARG A 364 -4.78 6.98 -38.81
N LYS A 365 -4.30 6.02 -39.60
CA LYS A 365 -5.01 4.74 -39.79
C LYS A 365 -4.90 3.82 -38.58
N LEU A 366 -3.86 3.99 -37.77
CA LEU A 366 -3.65 3.25 -36.52
C LEU A 366 -4.36 3.90 -35.32
N ASN A 367 -4.66 5.20 -35.41
CA ASN A 367 -5.30 5.96 -34.34
C ASN A 367 -6.83 6.00 -34.52
N HIS A 368 -7.57 5.45 -33.56
CA HIS A 368 -9.01 5.66 -33.47
C HIS A 368 -9.28 6.93 -32.65
N GLU A 369 -9.97 7.91 -33.24
CA GLU A 369 -10.27 9.22 -32.62
C GLU A 369 -11.14 9.14 -31.35
N ASP A 370 -11.75 7.98 -31.05
CA ASP A 370 -12.58 7.71 -29.86
C ASP A 370 -11.82 7.65 -28.52
N SER A 371 -10.54 8.04 -28.47
CA SER A 371 -9.67 7.69 -27.35
C SER A 371 -9.56 8.77 -26.24
N PHE A 372 -9.76 10.06 -26.56
CA PHE A 372 -9.62 11.14 -25.56
C PHE A 372 -10.81 11.19 -24.61
N ASP A 373 -12.04 11.20 -25.13
CA ASP A 373 -13.26 11.21 -24.33
C ASP A 373 -13.33 9.99 -23.40
N GLY A 374 -13.00 8.82 -23.94
CA GLY A 374 -12.91 7.60 -23.14
C GLY A 374 -11.89 7.72 -22.00
N TRP A 375 -10.75 8.39 -22.21
CA TRP A 375 -9.77 8.62 -21.15
C TRP A 375 -10.26 9.62 -20.10
N VAL A 376 -10.90 10.72 -20.51
CA VAL A 376 -11.45 11.73 -19.59
C VAL A 376 -12.46 11.10 -18.61
N GLU A 377 -13.24 10.12 -19.05
CA GLU A 377 -14.19 9.41 -18.18
C GLU A 377 -13.51 8.48 -17.15
N THR A 378 -12.22 8.18 -17.30
CA THR A 378 -11.47 7.29 -16.38
C THR A 378 -10.73 8.02 -15.26
N ILE A 379 -10.54 9.34 -15.35
CA ILE A 379 -9.77 10.12 -14.37
C ILE A 379 -10.69 10.78 -13.32
N PRO A 380 -10.15 11.23 -12.16
CA PRO A 380 -10.96 11.89 -11.13
C PRO A 380 -11.67 13.16 -11.64
N PHE A 381 -12.91 13.38 -11.19
CA PHE A 381 -13.74 14.53 -11.60
C PHE A 381 -13.06 15.91 -11.49
N PRO A 382 -12.23 16.20 -10.46
CA PRO A 382 -11.50 17.47 -10.37
C PRO A 382 -10.66 17.79 -11.61
N LEU A 383 -10.13 16.76 -12.30
CA LEU A 383 -9.29 16.91 -13.49
C LEU A 383 -10.09 16.69 -14.77
N ALA A 384 -10.99 15.71 -14.76
CA ALA A 384 -11.83 15.37 -15.90
C ALA A 384 -12.71 16.55 -16.33
N SER A 385 -13.28 17.28 -15.36
CA SER A 385 -14.16 18.43 -15.64
C SER A 385 -13.45 19.57 -16.37
N ILE A 386 -12.17 19.82 -16.08
CA ILE A 386 -11.36 20.85 -16.76
C ILE A 386 -11.01 20.41 -18.18
N LEU A 387 -10.61 19.14 -18.37
CA LEU A 387 -10.34 18.59 -19.72
C LEU A 387 -11.59 18.51 -20.58
N TRP A 388 -12.75 18.26 -19.96
CA TRP A 388 -14.03 18.31 -20.64
C TRP A 388 -14.37 19.72 -21.09
N LEU A 389 -14.15 20.73 -20.24
CA LEU A 389 -14.30 22.14 -20.63
C LEU A 389 -13.37 22.48 -21.81
N PHE A 390 -12.12 22.01 -21.79
CA PHE A 390 -11.20 22.16 -22.91
C PHE A 390 -11.74 21.55 -24.20
N HIS A 391 -12.26 20.32 -24.12
CA HIS A 391 -12.85 19.63 -25.27
C HIS A 391 -14.08 20.35 -25.82
N ALA A 392 -14.96 20.82 -24.94
CA ALA A 392 -16.21 21.50 -25.30
C ALA A 392 -16.01 22.97 -25.72
N SER A 393 -14.86 23.57 -25.41
CA SER A 393 -14.56 24.97 -25.77
C SER A 393 -14.39 25.17 -27.29
N GLY A 394 -14.76 26.36 -27.77
CA GLY A 394 -14.72 26.73 -29.19
C GLY A 394 -13.31 26.77 -29.80
N GLU A 395 -13.19 27.29 -31.03
CA GLU A 395 -11.92 27.26 -31.78
C GLU A 395 -10.84 28.25 -31.27
N SER A 396 -11.17 29.10 -30.30
CA SER A 396 -10.23 30.08 -29.74
C SER A 396 -9.05 29.40 -29.04
N ARG A 397 -7.88 29.48 -29.68
CA ARG A 397 -6.63 28.91 -29.14
C ARG A 397 -6.20 29.56 -27.83
N LYS A 398 -6.47 30.86 -27.63
CA LYS A 398 -6.10 31.57 -26.40
C LYS A 398 -6.87 31.02 -25.20
N ASP A 399 -8.17 30.83 -25.35
CA ASP A 399 -9.05 30.31 -24.30
C ASP A 399 -8.67 28.86 -23.98
N LYS A 400 -8.40 28.05 -25.02
CA LYS A 400 -7.91 26.68 -24.84
C LYS A 400 -6.58 26.60 -24.10
N ILE A 401 -5.61 27.48 -24.40
CA ILE A 401 -4.36 27.56 -23.64
C ILE A 401 -4.65 27.87 -22.17
N GLU A 402 -5.59 28.77 -21.88
CA GLU A 402 -5.95 29.12 -20.51
C GLU A 402 -6.53 27.94 -19.74
N ILE A 403 -7.49 27.23 -20.35
CA ILE A 403 -8.08 26.02 -19.75
C ILE A 403 -7.01 24.95 -19.53
N LEU A 404 -6.07 24.76 -20.46
CA LEU A 404 -4.96 23.81 -20.27
C LEU A 404 -4.02 24.23 -19.14
N LEU A 405 -3.73 25.52 -18.97
CA LEU A 405 -2.94 26.00 -17.84
C LEU A 405 -3.67 25.76 -16.51
N HIS A 406 -4.99 25.99 -16.45
CA HIS A 406 -5.82 25.64 -15.28
C HIS A 406 -5.83 24.14 -15.01
N PHE A 407 -5.85 23.30 -16.06
CA PHE A 407 -5.73 21.85 -15.90
C PHE A 407 -4.43 21.48 -15.18
N PHE A 408 -3.29 22.08 -15.57
CA PHE A 408 -2.01 21.78 -14.92
C PHE A 408 -1.91 22.35 -13.49
N GLU A 409 -2.55 23.48 -13.21
CA GLU A 409 -2.63 24.03 -11.85
C GLU A 409 -3.48 23.12 -10.95
N GLY A 410 -4.68 22.74 -11.39
CA GLY A 410 -5.53 21.77 -10.70
C GLY A 410 -4.90 20.39 -10.57
N LEU A 411 -4.10 19.96 -11.55
CA LEU A 411 -3.30 18.73 -11.47
C LEU A 411 -2.26 18.81 -10.37
N ALA A 412 -1.51 19.91 -10.27
CA ALA A 412 -0.53 20.09 -9.22
C ALA A 412 -1.16 20.12 -7.83
N GLU A 413 -2.29 20.81 -7.70
CA GLU A 413 -3.07 20.90 -6.46
C GLU A 413 -3.60 19.55 -6.00
N PHE A 414 -4.25 18.82 -6.91
CA PHE A 414 -4.78 17.50 -6.63
C PHE A 414 -3.67 16.54 -6.22
N TRP A 415 -2.57 16.48 -6.97
CA TRP A 415 -1.45 15.58 -6.67
C TRP A 415 -0.72 15.96 -5.37
N ALA A 416 -0.53 17.26 -5.11
CA ALA A 416 0.08 17.74 -3.88
C ALA A 416 -0.79 17.40 -2.67
N THR A 417 -2.12 17.48 -2.83
CA THR A 417 -3.09 17.06 -1.81
C THR A 417 -2.92 15.58 -1.49
N ILE A 418 -2.78 14.71 -2.48
CA ILE A 418 -2.52 13.27 -2.28
C ILE A 418 -1.23 13.07 -1.45
N TYR A 419 -0.14 13.72 -1.83
CA TYR A 419 1.14 13.60 -1.16
C TYR A 419 1.11 14.10 0.29
N LEU A 420 0.50 15.26 0.53
CA LEU A 420 0.36 15.80 1.88
C LEU A 420 -0.53 14.90 2.75
N SER A 421 -1.59 14.33 2.16
CA SER A 421 -2.49 13.40 2.83
C SER A 421 -1.75 12.12 3.25
N ALA A 422 -0.98 11.52 2.33
CA ALA A 422 -0.18 10.34 2.62
C ALA A 422 0.90 10.63 3.67
N ALA A 423 1.59 11.76 3.56
CA ALA A 423 2.58 12.19 4.56
C ALA A 423 1.94 12.37 5.95
N LYS A 424 0.73 12.94 6.02
CA LYS A 424 -0.01 13.16 7.27
C LYS A 424 -0.62 11.90 7.87
N ALA A 425 -0.88 10.88 7.06
CA ALA A 425 -1.36 9.59 7.54
C ALA A 425 -0.33 8.87 8.43
N ASP A 426 0.95 9.22 8.32
CA ASP A 426 2.03 8.66 9.13
C ASP A 426 2.73 9.75 9.96
N ARG A 427 2.52 9.72 11.28
CA ARG A 427 3.01 10.74 12.20
C ARG A 427 4.53 10.85 12.24
N GLU A 428 5.24 9.74 12.15
CA GLU A 428 6.71 9.72 12.21
C GLU A 428 7.30 10.22 10.90
N PHE A 429 6.77 9.78 9.76
CA PHE A 429 7.19 10.30 8.46
C PHE A 429 6.94 11.80 8.37
N TRP A 430 5.80 12.29 8.85
CA TRP A 430 5.54 13.72 8.92
C TRP A 430 6.55 14.45 9.82
N ALA A 431 6.81 13.94 11.03
CA ALA A 431 7.75 14.55 11.96
C ALA A 431 9.15 14.71 11.36
N ASP A 432 9.63 13.70 10.62
CA ASP A 432 10.94 13.71 9.97
C ASP A 432 11.05 14.73 8.82
N HIS A 433 9.93 15.08 8.18
CA HIS A 433 9.93 15.82 6.92
C HIS A 433 9.27 17.20 6.98
N ALA A 434 8.46 17.49 8.00
CA ALA A 434 7.71 18.75 8.10
C ALA A 434 8.61 19.99 8.07
N SER A 435 9.69 20.00 8.86
CA SER A 435 10.63 21.12 8.92
C SER A 435 11.36 21.33 7.59
N GLY A 436 11.75 20.24 6.92
CA GLY A 436 12.40 20.31 5.61
C GLY A 436 11.47 20.84 4.51
N LEU A 437 10.19 20.47 4.53
CA LEU A 437 9.18 21.06 3.65
C LEU A 437 9.03 22.56 3.93
N HIS A 438 8.91 22.93 5.20
CA HIS A 438 8.75 24.33 5.61
C HIS A 438 9.92 25.21 5.14
N GLU A 439 11.16 24.77 5.35
CA GLU A 439 12.34 25.46 4.84
C GLU A 439 12.34 25.60 3.31
N THR A 440 11.92 24.55 2.59
CA THR A 440 11.88 24.56 1.12
C THR A 440 10.86 25.60 0.62
N VAL A 441 9.66 25.62 1.23
CA VAL A 441 8.60 26.58 0.92
C VAL A 441 9.03 28.02 1.24
N GLN A 442 9.68 28.25 2.39
CA GLN A 442 10.20 29.56 2.78
C GLN A 442 11.31 30.05 1.84
N LYS A 443 12.28 29.19 1.49
CA LYS A 443 13.37 29.51 0.56
C LYS A 443 12.83 29.93 -0.82
N ALA A 444 11.72 29.33 -1.25
CA ALA A 444 11.02 29.68 -2.48
C ALA A 444 10.11 30.93 -2.35
N LYS A 445 10.01 31.54 -1.16
CA LYS A 445 9.12 32.67 -0.85
C LYS A 445 7.63 32.37 -1.10
N LEU A 446 7.23 31.14 -0.82
CA LEU A 446 5.85 30.66 -0.98
C LEU A 446 5.20 30.48 0.41
N SER A 447 3.88 30.41 0.47
CA SER A 447 3.14 30.20 1.72
C SER A 447 1.85 29.44 1.47
N PHE A 448 1.44 28.57 2.40
CA PHE A 448 0.12 27.96 2.39
C PHE A 448 -1.03 28.95 2.63
N ASP A 449 -0.74 30.18 3.08
CA ASP A 449 -1.75 31.25 3.13
C ASP A 449 -2.10 31.78 1.72
N LEU A 450 -1.22 31.57 0.74
CA LEU A 450 -1.44 31.91 -0.67
C LEU A 450 -0.96 30.74 -1.56
N ALA A 451 -1.87 29.82 -1.84
CA ALA A 451 -1.62 28.56 -2.50
C ALA A 451 -1.57 28.67 -4.03
N THR A 452 -0.50 29.27 -4.52
CA THR A 452 -0.23 29.38 -5.97
C THR A 452 0.18 28.04 -6.59
N PHE A 453 0.08 27.90 -7.91
CA PHE A 453 0.71 26.80 -8.66
C PHE A 453 2.16 26.51 -8.21
N GLY A 454 2.98 27.55 -7.98
CA GLY A 454 4.35 27.40 -7.51
C GLY A 454 4.48 26.67 -6.17
N LEU A 455 3.54 26.89 -5.23
CA LEU A 455 3.49 26.21 -3.94
C LEU A 455 3.25 24.71 -4.11
N TRP A 456 2.22 24.34 -4.84
CA TRP A 456 1.84 22.94 -5.02
C TRP A 456 2.92 22.15 -5.77
N LYS A 457 3.53 22.78 -6.79
CA LYS A 457 4.72 22.24 -7.44
C LYS A 457 5.88 22.03 -6.46
N CYS A 458 6.15 22.99 -5.57
CA CYS A 458 7.21 22.88 -4.54
C CYS A 458 6.96 21.70 -3.58
N VAL A 459 5.72 21.52 -3.13
CA VAL A 459 5.32 20.36 -2.30
C VAL A 459 5.62 19.04 -3.03
N LEU A 460 5.24 18.96 -4.32
CA LEU A 460 5.51 17.78 -5.15
C LEU A 460 7.00 17.52 -5.35
N GLU A 461 7.80 18.56 -5.60
CA GLU A 461 9.26 18.45 -5.73
C GLU A 461 9.90 17.85 -4.48
N TYR A 462 9.47 18.33 -3.31
CA TYR A 462 9.97 17.87 -2.02
C TYR A 462 9.63 16.40 -1.76
N PHE A 463 8.34 16.04 -1.82
CA PHE A 463 7.89 14.71 -1.43
C PHE A 463 8.12 13.63 -2.49
N SER A 464 8.16 13.97 -3.80
CA SER A 464 8.37 12.99 -4.87
C SER A 464 9.63 12.14 -4.66
N LYS A 465 10.72 12.76 -4.20
CA LYS A 465 11.96 12.03 -3.91
C LYS A 465 11.80 11.15 -2.67
N LYS A 466 11.20 11.67 -1.61
CA LYS A 466 11.03 10.99 -0.33
C LYS A 466 10.15 9.75 -0.42
N PHE A 467 9.04 9.83 -1.16
CA PHE A 467 8.19 8.67 -1.35
C PHE A 467 8.81 7.58 -2.23
N ARG A 468 9.63 7.95 -3.23
CA ARG A 468 10.40 6.94 -3.98
C ARG A 468 11.43 6.23 -3.10
N GLU A 469 12.18 6.99 -2.31
CA GLU A 469 13.13 6.42 -1.34
C GLU A 469 12.42 5.53 -0.31
N LEU A 470 11.25 5.96 0.19
CA LEU A 470 10.44 5.16 1.11
C LEU A 470 9.94 3.87 0.45
N ARG A 471 9.43 3.93 -0.78
CA ARG A 471 8.96 2.75 -1.51
C ARG A 471 10.06 1.70 -1.70
N GLU A 472 11.29 2.12 -1.92
CA GLU A 472 12.44 1.21 -2.06
C GLU A 472 12.89 0.65 -0.69
N ARG A 473 12.90 1.48 0.35
CA ARG A 473 13.39 1.11 1.70
C ARG A 473 12.37 0.32 2.52
N ASP A 474 11.11 0.73 2.47
CA ASP A 474 9.99 0.23 3.25
C ASP A 474 8.68 0.32 2.42
N PRO A 475 8.51 -0.61 1.45
CA PRO A 475 7.35 -0.61 0.55
C PRO A 475 6.02 -0.81 1.29
N GLU A 476 6.04 -1.46 2.45
CA GLU A 476 4.83 -1.73 3.25
C GLU A 476 4.31 -0.47 3.89
N ARG A 477 5.19 0.28 4.57
CA ARG A 477 4.86 1.58 5.12
C ARG A 477 4.40 2.55 4.05
N CYS A 478 5.07 2.56 2.88
CA CYS A 478 4.63 3.34 1.73
C CYS A 478 3.21 2.97 1.29
N SER A 479 2.93 1.68 1.10
CA SER A 479 1.59 1.20 0.72
C SER A 479 0.52 1.57 1.76
N ALA A 480 0.86 1.51 3.05
CA ALA A 480 -0.02 1.90 4.13
C ALA A 480 -0.38 3.39 4.10
N MET A 481 0.61 4.26 3.87
CA MET A 481 0.42 5.71 3.77
C MET A 481 -0.48 6.12 2.61
N PHE A 482 -0.40 5.41 1.48
CA PHE A 482 -1.22 5.69 0.30
C PHE A 482 -2.55 4.91 0.26
N GLY A 483 -2.79 4.01 1.22
CA GLY A 483 -4.02 3.21 1.26
C GLY A 483 -4.15 2.19 0.12
N THR A 484 -3.06 1.85 -0.57
CA THR A 484 -3.05 0.83 -1.65
C THR A 484 -1.72 0.10 -1.71
N SER A 485 -1.77 -1.20 -1.98
CA SER A 485 -0.58 -2.02 -2.30
C SER A 485 -0.35 -2.17 -3.81
N SER A 486 -1.18 -1.54 -4.66
CA SER A 486 -1.07 -1.66 -6.11
C SER A 486 0.19 -0.96 -6.63
N ASP A 487 1.09 -1.77 -7.20
CA ASP A 487 2.36 -1.34 -7.75
C ASP A 487 2.19 -0.37 -8.93
N ASP A 488 1.13 -0.58 -9.73
CA ASP A 488 0.78 0.28 -10.87
C ASP A 488 0.36 1.67 -10.39
N VAL A 489 -0.46 1.75 -9.32
CA VAL A 489 -0.88 3.02 -8.71
C VAL A 489 0.32 3.76 -8.14
N LEU A 490 1.17 3.09 -7.36
CA LEU A 490 2.37 3.72 -6.80
C LEU A 490 3.38 4.13 -7.88
N CYS A 491 3.47 3.39 -8.99
CA CYS A 491 4.26 3.78 -10.16
C CYS A 491 3.72 5.05 -10.81
N MET A 492 2.40 5.13 -11.04
CA MET A 492 1.75 6.32 -11.58
C MET A 492 1.99 7.53 -10.68
N LEU A 493 1.74 7.40 -9.38
CA LEU A 493 1.87 8.50 -8.42
C LEU A 493 3.29 9.05 -8.36
N PHE A 494 4.31 8.19 -8.47
CA PHE A 494 5.73 8.57 -8.30
C PHE A 494 6.51 8.76 -9.60
N ASP A 495 5.83 8.73 -10.76
CA ASP A 495 6.46 8.88 -12.07
C ASP A 495 7.20 10.23 -12.16
N ARG A 496 8.50 10.16 -12.46
CA ARG A 496 9.37 11.35 -12.52
C ARG A 496 8.95 12.33 -13.61
N ARG A 497 8.32 11.84 -14.69
CA ARG A 497 7.87 12.65 -15.83
C ARG A 497 6.79 13.63 -15.43
N LEU A 498 5.95 13.30 -14.44
CA LEU A 498 4.89 14.20 -13.96
C LEU A 498 5.48 15.51 -13.43
N LEU A 499 6.59 15.43 -12.69
CA LEU A 499 7.22 16.64 -12.17
C LEU A 499 7.75 17.53 -13.30
N THR A 500 8.35 16.93 -14.32
CA THR A 500 8.80 17.65 -15.53
C THR A 500 7.63 18.32 -16.25
N VAL A 501 6.48 17.64 -16.35
CA VAL A 501 5.27 18.22 -16.93
C VAL A 501 4.82 19.47 -16.16
N LEU A 502 4.73 19.38 -14.83
CA LEU A 502 4.29 20.51 -14.00
C LEU A 502 5.28 21.68 -14.02
N GLN A 503 6.58 21.40 -14.05
CA GLN A 503 7.62 22.42 -14.20
C GLN A 503 7.51 23.17 -15.53
N SER A 504 7.31 22.44 -16.63
CA SER A 504 7.12 23.02 -17.97
C SER A 504 5.85 23.85 -18.05
N ALA A 505 4.73 23.34 -17.54
CA ALA A 505 3.45 24.06 -17.53
C ALA A 505 3.50 25.33 -16.67
N ASN A 506 4.09 25.26 -15.47
CA ASN A 506 4.26 26.43 -14.61
C ASN A 506 5.17 27.50 -15.25
N SER A 507 6.21 27.08 -15.98
CA SER A 507 7.06 27.99 -16.74
C SER A 507 6.29 28.67 -17.87
N ALA A 508 5.47 27.92 -18.62
CA ALA A 508 4.60 28.48 -19.65
C ALA A 508 3.59 29.48 -19.08
N ARG A 509 2.99 29.17 -17.92
CA ARG A 509 2.07 30.05 -17.19
C ARG A 509 2.72 31.36 -16.77
N ASN A 510 3.91 31.29 -16.16
CA ASN A 510 4.64 32.48 -15.73
C ASN A 510 5.08 33.35 -16.91
N ASN A 511 5.55 32.73 -18.01
CA ASN A 511 5.92 33.45 -19.22
C ASN A 511 4.70 34.16 -19.86
N ARG A 512 3.51 33.55 -19.81
CA ARG A 512 2.28 34.18 -20.29
C ARG A 512 1.81 35.32 -19.36
N ALA A 513 1.88 35.13 -18.04
CA ALA A 513 1.46 36.14 -17.06
C ALA A 513 2.38 37.38 -17.05
N HIS A 514 3.65 37.23 -17.41
CA HIS A 514 4.64 38.30 -17.44
C HIS A 514 5.05 38.74 -18.86
N GLY A 515 4.49 38.13 -19.90
CA GLY A 515 4.81 38.39 -21.31
C GLY A 515 3.95 39.48 -21.94
N GLY A 516 4.46 40.12 -23.00
CA GLY A 516 3.71 41.08 -23.83
C GLY A 516 2.70 40.42 -24.78
N VAL A 517 2.19 41.17 -25.75
CA VAL A 517 1.24 40.66 -26.76
C VAL A 517 1.89 39.53 -27.57
N ILE A 518 1.31 38.34 -27.48
CA ILE A 518 1.76 37.11 -28.12
C ILE A 518 1.22 37.03 -29.55
N ASN A 519 2.06 36.70 -30.54
CA ASN A 519 1.62 36.56 -31.94
C ASN A 519 0.97 35.17 -32.22
N ALA A 520 0.30 35.03 -33.37
CA ALA A 520 -0.42 33.80 -33.71
C ALA A 520 0.48 32.54 -33.77
N ARG A 521 1.74 32.70 -34.20
CA ARG A 521 2.70 31.58 -34.29
C ARG A 521 3.13 31.10 -32.90
N GLU A 522 3.39 32.03 -31.99
CA GLU A 522 3.72 31.73 -30.60
C GLU A 522 2.55 31.06 -29.87
N ILE A 523 1.31 31.48 -30.14
CA ILE A 523 0.09 30.84 -29.62
C ILE A 523 0.03 29.37 -30.05
N GLU A 524 0.27 29.06 -31.32
CA GLU A 524 0.29 27.68 -31.81
C GLU A 524 1.40 26.84 -31.18
N VAL A 525 2.61 27.40 -31.01
CA VAL A 525 3.73 26.71 -30.35
C VAL A 525 3.41 26.39 -28.90
N ILE A 526 2.90 27.36 -28.13
CA ILE A 526 2.52 27.15 -26.72
C ILE A 526 1.40 26.13 -26.62
N PHE A 527 0.38 26.24 -27.49
CA PHE A 527 -0.74 25.31 -27.49
C PHE A 527 -0.28 23.87 -27.79
N SER A 528 0.55 23.67 -28.80
CA SER A 528 1.11 22.35 -29.13
C SER A 528 1.91 21.78 -27.96
N ALA A 529 2.76 22.61 -27.35
CA ALA A 529 3.55 22.18 -26.20
C ALA A 529 2.67 21.76 -25.00
N LEU A 530 1.60 22.51 -24.69
CA LEU A 530 0.67 22.14 -23.63
C LEU A 530 -0.10 20.85 -23.95
N LEU A 531 -0.48 20.62 -25.22
CA LEU A 531 -1.08 19.36 -25.64
C LEU A 531 -0.14 18.17 -25.47
N ASP A 532 1.15 18.32 -25.80
CA ASP A 532 2.15 17.28 -25.61
C ASP A 532 2.32 16.93 -24.12
N LEU A 533 2.22 17.93 -23.25
CA LEU A 533 2.19 17.74 -21.80
C LEU A 533 0.93 16.96 -21.35
N VAL A 534 -0.25 17.22 -21.93
CA VAL A 534 -1.48 16.45 -21.66
C VAL A 534 -1.32 14.99 -22.11
N GLN A 535 -0.74 14.74 -23.28
CA GLN A 535 -0.47 13.37 -23.75
C GLN A 535 0.53 12.65 -22.84
N THR A 536 1.52 13.38 -22.32
CA THR A 536 2.44 12.83 -21.32
C THR A 536 1.69 12.43 -20.05
N CYS A 537 0.81 13.29 -19.51
CA CYS A 537 -0.08 12.95 -18.39
C CYS A 537 -0.90 11.69 -18.68
N ARG A 538 -1.51 11.60 -19.88
CA ARG A 538 -2.27 10.42 -20.31
C ARG A 538 -1.41 9.15 -20.32
N SER A 539 -0.17 9.22 -20.77
CA SER A 539 0.75 8.07 -20.76
C SER A 539 1.18 7.63 -19.36
N ILE A 540 1.20 8.55 -18.39
CA ILE A 540 1.53 8.26 -16.99
C ILE A 540 0.32 7.63 -16.30
N MET A 541 -0.86 8.22 -16.48
CA MET A 541 -2.08 7.81 -15.80
C MET A 541 -2.71 6.56 -16.41
N GLY A 542 -2.75 6.47 -17.74
CA GLY A 542 -3.46 5.41 -18.45
C GLY A 542 -4.90 5.29 -17.94
N THR A 543 -5.31 4.06 -17.62
CA THR A 543 -6.58 3.76 -16.94
C THR A 543 -6.39 3.42 -15.46
N THR A 544 -5.22 3.70 -14.88
CA THR A 544 -4.85 3.32 -13.51
C THR A 544 -5.80 3.91 -12.46
N TRP A 545 -6.38 5.07 -12.74
CA TRP A 545 -7.39 5.72 -11.89
C TRP A 545 -8.67 4.91 -11.70
N GLU A 546 -9.01 4.00 -12.60
CA GLU A 546 -10.14 3.06 -12.41
C GLU A 546 -9.91 2.10 -11.24
N ARG A 547 -8.64 1.89 -10.87
CA ARG A 547 -8.23 1.06 -9.73
C ARG A 547 -8.01 1.84 -8.45
N PHE A 548 -7.88 3.17 -8.53
CA PHE A 548 -7.64 4.03 -7.37
C PHE A 548 -8.59 5.22 -7.39
N GLU A 549 -9.86 4.90 -7.19
CA GLU A 549 -10.97 5.80 -7.47
C GLU A 549 -11.06 6.90 -6.42
N LEU A 550 -11.36 8.12 -6.86
CA LEU A 550 -11.83 9.18 -5.98
C LEU A 550 -13.30 8.92 -5.62
N VAL A 551 -13.57 8.84 -4.33
CA VAL A 551 -14.92 8.62 -3.81
C VAL A 551 -15.27 9.62 -2.72
N GLN A 552 -16.57 9.78 -2.52
CA GLN A 552 -17.15 10.51 -1.39
C GLN A 552 -18.13 9.59 -0.67
N PRO A 553 -17.90 9.26 0.61
CA PRO A 553 -18.76 8.35 1.37
C PRO A 553 -20.08 9.05 1.75
N GLY A 554 -21.18 8.34 1.50
CA GLY A 554 -22.50 8.71 1.97
C GLY A 554 -22.89 7.87 3.19
N GLU A 555 -24.11 7.34 3.17
CA GLU A 555 -24.63 6.46 4.22
C GLU A 555 -23.73 5.23 4.43
N SER A 556 -23.57 4.86 5.70
CA SER A 556 -22.82 3.67 6.10
C SER A 556 -23.62 2.82 7.06
N ARG A 557 -23.32 1.52 7.06
CA ARG A 557 -23.75 0.57 8.08
C ARG A 557 -22.51 -0.10 8.64
N PHE A 558 -22.35 -0.07 9.96
CA PHE A 558 -21.31 -0.81 10.63
C PHE A 558 -21.87 -2.16 11.09
N LEU A 559 -21.33 -3.25 10.57
CA LEU A 559 -21.77 -4.60 10.89
C LEU A 559 -20.54 -5.48 11.10
N ASN A 560 -20.42 -6.10 12.27
CA ASN A 560 -19.33 -7.03 12.61
C ASN A 560 -17.93 -6.44 12.29
N GLY A 561 -17.65 -5.22 12.77
CA GLY A 561 -16.36 -4.58 12.54
C GLY A 561 -16.08 -4.08 11.11
N ILE A 562 -17.02 -4.20 10.18
CA ILE A 562 -16.88 -3.73 8.79
C ILE A 562 -17.83 -2.57 8.54
N PHE A 563 -17.29 -1.53 7.93
CA PHE A 563 -18.10 -0.46 7.38
C PHE A 563 -18.55 -0.80 5.96
N HIS A 564 -19.86 -0.85 5.77
CA HIS A 564 -20.52 -0.96 4.48
C HIS A 564 -20.96 0.43 4.05
N TYR A 565 -20.25 1.02 3.09
CA TYR A 565 -20.57 2.34 2.56
C TYR A 565 -21.32 2.26 1.24
N LYS A 566 -22.31 3.13 1.08
CA LYS A 566 -22.71 3.61 -0.24
C LYS A 566 -21.89 4.86 -0.55
N VAL A 567 -20.98 4.76 -1.51
CA VAL A 567 -20.10 5.86 -1.92
C VAL A 567 -20.54 6.44 -3.25
N SER A 568 -20.36 7.74 -3.43
CA SER A 568 -20.39 8.42 -4.72
C SER A 568 -19.03 8.23 -5.39
N ARG A 569 -18.99 7.73 -6.64
CA ARG A 569 -17.76 7.61 -7.44
C ARG A 569 -17.52 8.94 -8.17
N VAL A 570 -16.60 9.74 -7.63
CA VAL A 570 -16.27 11.10 -8.07
C VAL A 570 -15.27 11.04 -9.23
N MET A 571 -15.66 10.32 -10.28
CA MET A 571 -14.85 9.97 -11.46
C MET A 571 -15.53 10.46 -12.74
N GLY A 572 -14.74 10.70 -13.78
CA GLY A 572 -15.20 11.19 -15.08
C GLY A 572 -15.69 12.63 -15.04
N ALA A 573 -16.20 13.14 -16.15
CA ALA A 573 -16.59 14.56 -16.27
C ALA A 573 -18.07 14.82 -15.95
N ARG A 574 -18.86 13.76 -15.74
CA ARG A 574 -20.32 13.85 -15.69
C ARG A 574 -20.85 13.87 -14.26
N THR A 575 -21.89 14.67 -14.05
CA THR A 575 -22.72 14.67 -12.85
C THR A 575 -24.19 14.38 -13.25
N PRO A 576 -25.00 13.71 -12.41
CA PRO A 576 -24.68 13.18 -11.08
C PRO A 576 -23.75 11.96 -11.13
N PHE A 577 -23.00 11.75 -10.04
CA PHE A 577 -22.05 10.66 -9.93
C PHE A 577 -22.73 9.31 -9.72
N THR A 578 -22.13 8.25 -10.26
CA THR A 578 -22.58 6.87 -10.00
C THR A 578 -22.31 6.47 -8.56
N THR A 579 -23.21 5.68 -7.96
CA THR A 579 -23.01 5.15 -6.61
C THR A 579 -22.46 3.74 -6.66
N ALA A 580 -21.58 3.38 -5.72
CA ALA A 580 -21.08 2.04 -5.56
C ALA A 580 -21.03 1.61 -4.08
N GLU A 581 -21.04 0.30 -3.85
CA GLU A 581 -20.86 -0.25 -2.51
C GLU A 581 -19.37 -0.51 -2.22
N ARG A 582 -18.91 -0.11 -1.03
CA ARG A 582 -17.54 -0.36 -0.56
C ARG A 582 -17.56 -0.97 0.83
N LYS A 583 -16.63 -1.88 1.09
CA LYS A 583 -16.44 -2.53 2.39
C LYS A 583 -15.04 -2.21 2.89
N LEU A 584 -14.95 -1.59 4.06
CA LEU A 584 -13.66 -1.18 4.64
C LEU A 584 -13.58 -1.62 6.10
N GLY A 585 -12.35 -1.96 6.53
CA GLY A 585 -12.04 -2.25 7.92
C GLY A 585 -11.87 -0.97 8.76
N THR A 586 -11.60 0.16 8.12
CA THR A 586 -11.47 1.47 8.76
C THR A 586 -12.62 2.40 8.39
N GLY A 587 -13.04 3.24 9.34
CA GLY A 587 -14.09 4.24 9.10
C GLY A 587 -13.70 5.30 8.07
N MET A 588 -14.67 5.76 7.30
CA MET A 588 -14.58 6.96 6.46
C MET A 588 -15.57 8.00 6.98
N ASN A 589 -15.15 9.26 6.99
CA ASN A 589 -15.99 10.36 7.42
C ASN A 589 -16.90 10.79 6.29
N TYR A 590 -18.19 10.97 6.62
CA TYR A 590 -19.21 11.41 5.69
C TYR A 590 -18.82 12.69 4.92
N GLY A 591 -19.02 12.69 3.61
CA GLY A 591 -18.82 13.87 2.76
C GLY A 591 -17.37 14.27 2.48
N GLU A 592 -16.37 13.66 3.12
CA GLU A 592 -14.96 13.91 2.82
C GLU A 592 -14.48 13.10 1.59
N LEU A 593 -13.38 13.50 0.97
CA LEU A 593 -12.84 12.80 -0.20
C LEU A 593 -11.84 11.72 0.21
N TYR A 594 -11.96 10.56 -0.42
CA TYR A 594 -11.05 9.43 -0.23
C TYR A 594 -10.57 8.90 -1.58
N LEU A 595 -9.32 8.49 -1.66
CA LEU A 595 -8.85 7.60 -2.72
C LEU A 595 -8.93 6.15 -2.24
N LEU A 596 -9.62 5.31 -3.02
CA LEU A 596 -9.87 3.92 -2.69
C LEU A 596 -9.44 2.99 -3.81
N ASP A 597 -8.68 1.98 -3.41
CA ASP A 597 -8.56 0.75 -4.16
C ASP A 597 -9.72 -0.19 -3.76
N PRO A 598 -10.64 -0.58 -4.68
CA PRO A 598 -11.79 -1.44 -4.37
C PRO A 598 -11.42 -2.83 -3.82
N GLU A 599 -10.16 -3.21 -3.90
CA GLU A 599 -9.62 -4.48 -3.42
C GLU A 599 -8.91 -4.36 -2.07
N GLU A 600 -8.74 -3.14 -1.56
CA GLU A 600 -8.13 -2.86 -0.26
C GLU A 600 -9.18 -2.61 0.81
N THR A 601 -8.79 -2.85 2.07
CA THR A 601 -9.65 -2.67 3.24
C THR A 601 -9.53 -1.30 3.88
N ARG A 602 -8.72 -0.41 3.30
CA ARG A 602 -8.42 0.96 3.76
C ARG A 602 -8.39 1.92 2.59
N GLY A 603 -8.55 3.21 2.90
CA GLY A 603 -8.47 4.30 1.94
C GLY A 603 -7.56 5.42 2.39
N LEU A 604 -7.09 6.22 1.44
CA LEU A 604 -6.39 7.45 1.72
C LEU A 604 -7.41 8.59 1.84
N LYS A 605 -7.67 9.05 3.06
CA LYS A 605 -8.42 10.30 3.30
C LYS A 605 -7.62 11.46 2.72
N LEU A 606 -8.24 12.26 1.86
CA LEU A 606 -7.63 13.48 1.34
C LEU A 606 -7.78 14.64 2.34
N LEU A 607 -6.72 15.43 2.48
CA LEU A 607 -6.78 16.74 3.12
C LEU A 607 -7.75 17.65 2.34
N PRO A 608 -8.48 18.54 3.02
CA PRO A 608 -9.57 19.32 2.43
C PRO A 608 -9.06 20.54 1.65
N PHE A 609 -8.12 20.32 0.71
CA PHE A 609 -7.65 21.31 -0.26
C PHE A 609 -8.35 21.19 -1.61
N VAL A 610 -9.10 20.11 -1.82
CA VAL A 610 -10.00 19.89 -2.95
C VAL A 610 -11.36 19.53 -2.40
N ARG A 611 -12.41 20.17 -2.92
CA ARG A 611 -13.80 19.95 -2.50
C ARG A 611 -14.68 19.71 -3.71
N VAL A 612 -15.56 18.72 -3.59
CA VAL A 612 -16.65 18.49 -4.53
C VAL A 612 -17.95 18.71 -3.78
N MET A 613 -18.66 19.77 -4.14
CA MET A 613 -19.86 20.22 -3.44
C MET A 613 -20.80 20.99 -4.39
N PRO A 614 -22.10 21.06 -4.06
CA PRO A 614 -23.01 21.96 -4.75
C PRO A 614 -22.53 23.41 -4.66
N SER A 615 -22.55 24.11 -5.79
CA SER A 615 -22.34 25.57 -5.83
C SER A 615 -23.39 26.24 -4.94
N PRO A 616 -23.00 27.15 -4.02
CA PRO A 616 -23.93 27.87 -3.15
C PRO A 616 -25.10 28.54 -3.88
N ARG A 617 -24.88 29.02 -5.10
CA ARG A 617 -25.88 29.77 -5.87
C ARG A 617 -26.73 28.92 -6.81
N THR A 618 -26.16 27.85 -7.37
CA THR A 618 -26.81 27.08 -8.46
C THR A 618 -27.18 25.66 -8.06
N GLU A 619 -26.70 25.18 -6.91
CA GLU A 619 -26.84 23.80 -6.42
C GLU A 619 -26.23 22.73 -7.35
N ALA A 620 -25.58 23.13 -8.44
CA ALA A 620 -24.86 22.22 -9.32
C ALA A 620 -23.56 21.77 -8.65
N ASN A 621 -23.27 20.46 -8.68
CA ASN A 621 -22.01 19.95 -8.17
C ASN A 621 -20.84 20.50 -8.99
N ALA A 622 -19.95 21.21 -8.31
CA ALA A 622 -18.71 21.74 -8.84
C ALA A 622 -17.52 21.24 -8.02
N CYS A 623 -16.33 21.37 -8.60
CA CYS A 623 -15.07 21.10 -7.92
C CYS A 623 -14.37 22.41 -7.66
N TYR A 624 -13.89 22.57 -6.43
CA TYR A 624 -13.17 23.72 -5.98
C TYR A 624 -11.83 23.35 -5.34
N PHE A 625 -10.82 24.17 -5.58
CA PHE A 625 -9.47 24.01 -5.06
C PHE A 625 -9.09 25.16 -4.14
N TYR A 626 -8.37 24.85 -3.07
CA TYR A 626 -7.96 25.85 -2.08
C TYR A 626 -6.98 26.86 -2.70
N ASN A 627 -7.30 28.15 -2.57
CA ASN A 627 -6.52 29.24 -3.14
C ASN A 627 -5.78 30.04 -2.06
N LYS A 628 -6.49 30.57 -1.06
CA LYS A 628 -5.91 31.49 -0.08
C LYS A 628 -6.64 31.44 1.25
N ARG A 629 -5.93 31.82 2.32
CA ARG A 629 -6.50 32.09 3.64
C ARG A 629 -6.35 33.57 3.99
N ARG A 630 -7.40 34.15 4.55
CA ARG A 630 -7.40 35.50 5.14
C ARG A 630 -7.98 35.42 6.54
N ALA A 631 -7.11 35.50 7.55
CA ALA A 631 -7.49 35.24 8.95
C ALA A 631 -8.21 33.88 9.07
N GLU A 632 -9.48 33.88 9.49
CA GLU A 632 -10.29 32.68 9.69
C GLU A 632 -11.05 32.21 8.43
N THR A 633 -11.07 32.99 7.34
CA THR A 633 -11.76 32.60 6.09
C THR A 633 -10.80 31.96 5.10
N GLN A 634 -11.31 30.99 4.35
CA GLN A 634 -10.60 30.33 3.25
C GLN A 634 -11.37 30.52 1.96
N THR A 635 -10.63 30.80 0.89
CA THR A 635 -11.13 30.94 -0.45
C THR A 635 -10.79 29.72 -1.27
N PHE A 636 -11.78 29.24 -2.00
CA PHE A 636 -11.68 28.15 -2.94
C PHE A 636 -12.09 28.62 -4.34
N ILE A 637 -11.43 28.11 -5.39
CA ILE A 637 -11.70 28.48 -6.78
C ILE A 637 -12.07 27.27 -7.64
N SER A 638 -12.94 27.46 -8.63
CA SER A 638 -13.26 26.46 -9.63
C SER A 638 -12.65 26.81 -10.98
N TYR A 639 -11.99 25.83 -11.60
CA TYR A 639 -11.37 25.98 -12.93
C TYR A 639 -12.29 25.62 -14.11
N HIS A 640 -13.45 25.04 -13.84
CA HIS A 640 -14.39 24.64 -14.89
C HIS A 640 -15.79 25.26 -14.74
N PHE A 641 -16.14 25.73 -13.53
CA PHE A 641 -17.48 26.19 -13.22
C PHE A 641 -17.56 27.72 -13.24
N GLU A 642 -17.83 28.29 -14.42
CA GLU A 642 -17.85 29.75 -14.62
C GLU A 642 -18.97 30.47 -13.87
N MET A 643 -20.10 29.81 -13.61
CA MET A 643 -21.26 30.43 -12.95
C MET A 643 -20.96 30.86 -11.50
N GLU A 644 -20.05 30.15 -10.83
CA GLU A 644 -19.56 30.49 -9.49
C GLU A 644 -18.14 29.99 -9.32
N SER A 645 -17.18 30.79 -9.81
CA SER A 645 -15.77 30.42 -9.89
C SER A 645 -14.99 30.59 -8.59
N GLU A 646 -15.56 31.24 -7.57
CA GLU A 646 -14.93 31.47 -6.26
C GLU A 646 -15.97 31.30 -5.14
N VAL A 647 -15.58 30.60 -4.08
CA VAL A 647 -16.34 30.45 -2.83
C VAL A 647 -15.44 30.85 -1.68
N GLU A 648 -15.94 31.70 -0.79
CA GLU A 648 -15.23 32.14 0.42
C GLU A 648 -16.11 31.89 1.64
N ASP A 649 -15.59 31.11 2.59
CA ASP A 649 -16.29 30.78 3.84
C ASP A 649 -15.28 30.38 4.94
N HIS A 650 -15.76 30.12 6.15
CA HIS A 650 -14.99 29.50 7.23
C HIS A 650 -15.07 27.97 7.13
N PHE A 651 -13.98 27.36 6.67
CA PHE A 651 -13.85 25.91 6.53
C PHE A 651 -12.95 25.36 7.65
N ALA A 652 -13.56 24.98 8.78
CA ALA A 652 -12.84 24.58 10.00
C ALA A 652 -11.86 23.42 9.80
N ASP A 653 -12.22 22.44 8.96
CA ASP A 653 -11.37 21.31 8.56
C ASP A 653 -10.17 21.76 7.70
N THR A 654 -10.35 22.71 6.78
CA THR A 654 -9.24 23.31 6.00
C THR A 654 -8.34 24.14 6.89
N LEU A 655 -8.88 24.92 7.81
CA LEU A 655 -8.10 25.68 8.78
C LEU A 655 -7.23 24.75 9.65
N ALA A 656 -7.84 23.70 10.22
CA ALA A 656 -7.12 22.70 10.99
C ALA A 656 -6.03 21.98 10.17
N ALA A 657 -6.31 21.68 8.89
CA ALA A 657 -5.32 21.11 7.99
C ALA A 657 -4.13 22.06 7.76
N LEU A 658 -4.40 23.35 7.47
CA LEU A 658 -3.37 24.38 7.26
C LEU A 658 -2.49 24.58 8.50
N ASP A 659 -3.11 24.66 9.68
CA ASP A 659 -2.37 24.82 10.93
C ASP A 659 -1.56 23.56 11.26
N GLY A 660 -2.09 22.38 10.95
CA GLY A 660 -1.37 21.12 11.03
C GLY A 660 -0.15 21.06 10.10
N LEU A 661 -0.10 21.80 8.99
CA LEU A 661 1.07 21.82 8.10
C LEU A 661 2.25 22.62 8.64
N ARG A 662 2.07 23.41 9.71
CA ARG A 662 3.16 24.14 10.34
C ARG A 662 4.02 23.18 11.16
N PRO A 663 5.36 23.31 11.13
CA PRO A 663 6.22 22.50 11.99
C PRO A 663 5.86 22.76 13.46
N PHE A 664 5.99 21.72 14.30
CA PHE A 664 5.90 21.88 15.75
C PHE A 664 7.05 22.81 16.18
N LEU A 665 6.70 23.99 16.69
CA LEU A 665 7.68 24.93 17.26
C LEU A 665 8.24 24.38 18.58
#